data_AF-A0A8C1PDU7-F1
#
_entry.id   AF-A0A8C1PDU7-F1
#
_cell.length_a   1.000
_cell.length_b   1.000
_cell.length_c   1.000
_cell.angle_alpha   90.00
_cell.angle_beta   90.00
_cell.angle_gamma   90.00
#
_symmetry.space_group_name_H-M   'P 1'
#
loop_
_entity.id
_entity.type
_entity.pdbx_description
1 polymer ?
#
loop_
_entity_poly.entity_id
_entity_poly.type
_entity_poly.pdbx_seq_one_letter_code
_entity_poly.pdbx_strand_id
1 'polypeptide(L)'
;MMDWPPQSPDLNPIMQMWGELENKLDRIYSTFKRKPLVTAFCQENEHNYEAPNMQNKKCGKATWTVIFEDSVDKDALRSLKPLQSPPPPPSFKVVQRKQRIVCLILDVSGSMEGSRILQQQQAATHFLRNIIEDQARVGIVALSTFASTLSPLTTIDSDTARENLIKSLPKVASGLTKMCLGLSQGLQILREDSGDAFGYEIIFLTDGEATDNIAGCAPSAIQSGAIIHTLAFSDSASHCSLLLNAVYYSMQKCAMLKTSNQLMDAFASLTLSTGDYINEPVQLESVGARTSDWFNGTVSVDQTVGNKTSFVIIYEISFPSVYIQSPSGSVYTQTNMSHDVSQKTVTLNIPGTTEPGDWKYSIQTTILQALTLTVTSQAAQADVPPITVKTHMNQQFSDGTKPMIVFAEVSQSKPTIKYPVKNVVSLISILVQLNHPKPPVFEEPLDVGNFTRTDIGESFEVKLSGTAPPNFPPNRITDLSAVIQEDTVLLNWTAPGEDLDQGTAKSYEIRWSFDLKMLRFNFSNGYSVNTTAVSPQKARSVEQHSFNLNITIQNGTTLFFAVQSEDKQNAKSETSNIAQASKILSGPKPSGISNPDMNLTGLVISLCVVTMLICFIVVFAVKHRKLSAQSDMALIVTNECQNNLYA
;
A
#
# COMPACT_ATOMS: atom_id res chain seq x y z
N MET A 1 60.90 -32.31 -9.06
CA MET A 1 60.83 -33.56 -9.83
C MET A 1 59.54 -34.27 -9.47
N MET A 2 58.51 -34.02 -10.27
CA MET A 2 57.55 -35.02 -10.76
C MET A 2 56.66 -34.29 -11.76
N ASP A 3 56.83 -34.69 -13.02
CA ASP A 3 56.20 -34.14 -14.19
C ASP A 3 54.69 -34.42 -14.18
N TRP A 4 53.88 -33.39 -14.48
CA TRP A 4 52.50 -33.58 -14.93
C TRP A 4 52.54 -34.00 -16.41
N PRO A 5 51.83 -35.06 -16.84
CA PRO A 5 51.72 -35.40 -18.25
C PRO A 5 50.84 -34.39 -19.01
N PRO A 6 50.98 -34.31 -20.35
CA PRO A 6 50.30 -33.32 -21.18
C PRO A 6 48.78 -33.49 -21.13
N GLN A 7 48.07 -32.37 -21.09
CA GLN A 7 46.61 -32.29 -21.22
C GLN A 7 46.16 -33.07 -22.46
N SER A 8 45.24 -34.02 -22.29
CA SER A 8 44.58 -34.68 -23.42
C SER A 8 43.66 -33.67 -24.13
N PRO A 9 43.74 -33.54 -25.47
CA PRO A 9 42.86 -32.68 -26.23
C PRO A 9 41.59 -33.46 -26.57
N ASP A 10 40.61 -33.46 -25.66
CA ASP A 10 39.22 -33.81 -25.97
C ASP A 10 38.31 -33.30 -24.85
N LEU A 11 38.29 -31.97 -24.68
CA LEU A 11 37.28 -31.31 -23.85
C LEU A 11 35.99 -31.23 -24.65
N ASN A 12 34.99 -32.00 -24.21
CA ASN A 12 33.66 -32.02 -24.78
C ASN A 12 33.06 -30.59 -24.78
N PRO A 13 32.61 -30.04 -25.94
CA PRO A 13 32.19 -28.65 -26.07
C PRO A 13 31.05 -28.20 -25.12
N ILE A 14 30.26 -29.14 -24.60
CA ILE A 14 29.17 -28.86 -23.64
C ILE A 14 29.72 -28.36 -22.29
N MET A 15 30.88 -28.85 -21.85
CA MET A 15 31.51 -28.46 -20.58
C MET A 15 32.13 -27.06 -20.64
N GLN A 16 32.61 -26.64 -21.82
CA GLN A 16 33.15 -25.30 -22.04
C GLN A 16 32.04 -24.22 -22.00
N MET A 17 30.83 -24.59 -22.44
CA MET A 17 29.67 -23.72 -22.51
C MET A 17 29.03 -23.40 -21.15
N TRP A 18 28.97 -24.39 -20.25
CA TRP A 18 28.56 -24.18 -18.86
C TRP A 18 29.64 -23.42 -18.06
N GLY A 19 30.92 -23.73 -18.31
CA GLY A 19 32.05 -23.06 -17.66
C GLY A 19 32.20 -21.57 -18.00
N GLU A 20 31.78 -21.13 -19.19
CA GLU A 20 31.87 -19.71 -19.60
C GLU A 20 30.62 -18.88 -19.26
N LEU A 21 29.45 -19.51 -19.14
CA LEU A 21 28.21 -18.84 -18.71
C LEU A 21 28.26 -18.45 -17.22
N GLU A 22 28.86 -19.30 -16.37
CA GLU A 22 29.09 -18.98 -14.95
C GLU A 22 30.19 -17.91 -14.78
N ASN A 23 31.29 -17.96 -15.56
CA ASN A 23 32.40 -17.00 -15.48
C ASN A 23 32.06 -15.55 -15.88
N LYS A 24 30.99 -15.31 -16.64
CA LYS A 24 30.57 -13.95 -17.05
C LYS A 24 29.58 -13.29 -16.08
N LEU A 25 28.87 -14.06 -15.27
CA LEU A 25 28.09 -13.55 -14.14
C LEU A 25 29.00 -13.13 -12.96
N ASP A 26 30.19 -13.73 -12.87
CA ASP A 26 31.18 -13.53 -11.80
C ASP A 26 31.91 -12.17 -11.80
N ARG A 27 31.77 -11.32 -12.82
CA ARG A 27 32.41 -9.98 -12.82
C ARG A 27 31.59 -8.87 -12.17
N ILE A 28 30.38 -9.14 -11.67
CA ILE A 28 29.51 -8.10 -11.09
C ILE A 28 29.10 -8.37 -9.63
N TYR A 29 29.23 -9.58 -9.07
CA TYR A 29 28.74 -9.86 -7.71
C TYR A 29 29.65 -10.76 -6.88
N SER A 30 30.25 -10.20 -5.82
CA SER A 30 31.17 -10.89 -4.90
C SER A 30 30.50 -11.67 -3.76
N THR A 31 29.20 -12.02 -3.85
CA THR A 31 28.43 -12.49 -2.67
C THR A 31 27.61 -13.76 -2.86
N PHE A 32 27.68 -14.45 -4.00
CA PHE A 32 27.25 -15.84 -4.05
C PHE A 32 28.34 -16.71 -3.43
N LYS A 33 28.02 -17.42 -2.33
CA LYS A 33 28.84 -18.54 -1.83
C LYS A 33 29.20 -19.38 -3.06
N ARG A 34 30.50 -19.47 -3.39
CA ARG A 34 31.05 -20.32 -4.45
C ARG A 34 30.25 -21.63 -4.52
N LYS A 35 29.32 -21.76 -5.46
CA LYS A 35 29.03 -23.08 -5.98
C LYS A 35 30.25 -23.42 -6.83
N PRO A 36 30.95 -24.52 -6.55
CA PRO A 36 32.08 -24.90 -7.38
C PRO A 36 31.57 -25.02 -8.82
N LEU A 37 32.24 -24.33 -9.74
CA LEU A 37 32.08 -24.46 -11.18
C LEU A 37 31.94 -25.95 -11.51
N VAL A 38 30.76 -26.38 -11.97
CA VAL A 38 30.54 -27.78 -12.32
C VAL A 38 31.19 -28.01 -13.67
N THR A 39 32.50 -28.22 -13.63
CA THR A 39 33.31 -28.46 -14.83
C THR A 39 33.09 -29.85 -15.39
N ALA A 40 32.73 -30.82 -14.53
CA ALA A 40 32.46 -32.19 -14.90
C ALA A 40 31.36 -32.77 -13.99
N PHE A 41 30.60 -33.72 -14.53
CA PHE A 41 29.82 -34.63 -13.72
C PHE A 41 30.64 -35.87 -13.43
N CYS A 42 30.54 -36.36 -12.20
CA CYS A 42 31.16 -37.61 -11.77
C CYS A 42 30.69 -38.77 -12.68
N GLN A 43 31.66 -39.43 -13.31
CA GLN A 43 31.46 -40.64 -14.12
C GLN A 43 31.51 -41.91 -13.25
N GLU A 44 31.08 -43.04 -13.79
CA GLU A 44 30.98 -44.31 -13.04
C GLU A 44 32.32 -44.76 -12.43
N ASN A 45 33.43 -44.54 -13.14
CA ASN A 45 34.79 -44.83 -12.68
C ASN A 45 35.33 -43.84 -11.63
N GLU A 46 34.69 -42.69 -11.46
CA GLU A 46 35.08 -41.63 -10.53
C GLU A 46 34.15 -41.56 -9.32
N HIS A 47 33.12 -42.41 -9.27
CA HIS A 47 32.09 -42.36 -8.26
C HIS A 47 32.50 -43.05 -6.96
N ASN A 48 32.53 -42.27 -5.88
CA ASN A 48 32.74 -42.81 -4.55
C ASN A 48 31.41 -43.29 -3.95
N TYR A 49 31.13 -44.59 -4.07
CA TYR A 49 29.92 -45.24 -3.55
C TYR A 49 29.82 -45.21 -2.01
N GLU A 50 30.93 -45.05 -1.31
CA GLU A 50 30.97 -45.05 0.16
C GLU A 50 30.71 -43.67 0.78
N ALA A 51 30.70 -42.60 -0.03
CA ALA A 51 30.48 -41.25 0.45
C ALA A 51 29.05 -41.06 1.01
N PRO A 52 28.86 -40.53 2.23
CA PRO A 52 27.54 -40.33 2.84
C PRO A 52 26.85 -39.07 2.27
N ASN A 53 26.60 -39.06 0.97
CA ASN A 53 25.96 -37.94 0.26
C ASN A 53 24.55 -38.32 -0.23
N MET A 54 23.78 -37.31 -0.62
CA MET A 54 22.39 -37.51 -1.08
C MET A 54 22.29 -38.27 -2.40
N GLN A 55 23.31 -38.18 -3.27
CA GLN A 55 23.35 -38.91 -4.54
C GLN A 55 23.40 -40.42 -4.30
N ASN A 56 24.28 -40.89 -3.42
CA ASN A 56 24.40 -42.31 -3.08
C ASN A 56 23.16 -42.80 -2.34
N LYS A 57 22.61 -41.97 -1.42
CA LYS A 57 21.41 -42.30 -0.65
C LYS A 57 20.15 -42.45 -1.54
N LYS A 58 20.04 -41.67 -2.62
CA LYS A 58 18.87 -41.68 -3.50
C LYS A 58 19.04 -42.57 -4.74
N CYS A 59 20.21 -42.52 -5.35
CA CYS A 59 20.44 -43.08 -6.68
C CYS A 59 21.50 -44.19 -6.67
N GLY A 60 22.48 -44.15 -5.76
CA GLY A 60 23.53 -45.17 -5.66
C GLY A 60 24.42 -45.31 -6.91
N LYS A 61 24.42 -44.30 -7.79
CA LYS A 61 25.10 -44.27 -9.08
C LYS A 61 25.75 -42.92 -9.33
N ALA A 62 26.71 -42.90 -10.24
CA ALA A 62 27.36 -41.67 -10.69
C ALA A 62 26.35 -40.69 -11.29
N THR A 63 26.59 -39.40 -11.06
CA THR A 63 25.70 -38.32 -11.52
C THR A 63 25.57 -38.32 -13.04
N TRP A 64 26.64 -38.65 -13.76
CA TRP A 64 26.61 -38.78 -15.22
C TRP A 64 25.62 -39.85 -15.67
N THR A 65 25.71 -41.06 -15.11
CA THR A 65 24.82 -42.20 -15.41
C THR A 65 23.35 -41.82 -15.14
N VAL A 66 23.08 -41.18 -14.01
CA VAL A 66 21.71 -40.76 -13.67
C VAL A 66 21.15 -39.75 -14.67
N ILE A 67 21.95 -38.78 -15.11
CA ILE A 67 21.49 -37.74 -16.04
C ILE A 67 21.36 -38.29 -17.47
N PHE A 68 22.35 -39.01 -17.97
CA PHE A 68 22.45 -39.36 -19.39
C PHE A 68 21.87 -40.72 -19.75
N GLU A 69 21.63 -41.60 -18.76
CA GLU A 69 21.13 -42.95 -19.00
C GLU A 69 19.81 -43.26 -18.30
N ASP A 70 19.63 -42.78 -17.06
CA ASP A 70 18.43 -43.07 -16.27
C ASP A 70 17.37 -41.97 -16.29
N SER A 71 17.71 -40.74 -16.74
CA SER A 71 16.75 -39.63 -16.75
C SER A 71 15.67 -39.82 -17.80
N VAL A 72 14.51 -39.19 -17.56
CA VAL A 72 13.41 -39.11 -18.54
C VAL A 72 13.82 -38.37 -19.82
N ASP A 73 14.91 -37.59 -19.77
CA ASP A 73 15.42 -36.77 -20.87
C ASP A 73 16.56 -37.45 -21.64
N LYS A 74 16.94 -38.69 -21.29
CA LYS A 74 18.11 -39.39 -21.86
C LYS A 74 18.15 -39.41 -23.39
N ASP A 75 16.99 -39.58 -24.04
CA ASP A 75 16.90 -39.69 -25.50
C ASP A 75 17.08 -38.31 -26.16
N ALA A 76 16.60 -37.25 -25.51
CA ALA A 76 16.85 -35.87 -25.92
C ALA A 76 18.34 -35.51 -25.71
N LEU A 77 18.92 -35.86 -24.56
CA LEU A 77 20.31 -35.59 -24.22
C LEU A 77 21.31 -36.25 -25.19
N ARG A 78 20.97 -37.40 -25.77
CA ARG A 78 21.79 -38.09 -26.80
C ARG A 78 21.79 -37.39 -28.17
N SER A 79 20.78 -36.56 -28.45
CA SER A 79 20.60 -35.89 -29.74
C SER A 79 20.89 -34.38 -29.71
N LEU A 80 21.03 -33.81 -28.51
CA LEU A 80 21.42 -32.42 -28.32
C LEU A 80 22.81 -32.17 -28.89
N LYS A 81 22.88 -31.32 -29.91
CA LYS A 81 24.16 -30.80 -30.40
C LYS A 81 24.64 -29.70 -29.45
N PRO A 82 25.92 -29.69 -29.06
CA PRO A 82 26.50 -28.56 -28.33
C PRO A 82 26.27 -27.27 -29.15
N LEU A 83 25.95 -26.14 -28.50
CA LEU A 83 25.97 -24.87 -29.20
C LEU A 83 27.40 -24.64 -29.73
N GLN A 84 27.52 -24.27 -31.01
CA GLN A 84 28.82 -24.06 -31.66
C GLN A 84 29.57 -22.83 -31.12
N SER A 85 28.88 -21.98 -30.37
CA SER A 85 29.43 -20.83 -29.68
C SER A 85 28.64 -20.53 -28.40
N PRO A 86 29.26 -19.88 -27.40
CA PRO A 86 28.54 -19.36 -26.26
C PRO A 86 27.45 -18.40 -26.75
N PRO A 87 26.22 -18.46 -26.20
CA PRO A 87 25.22 -17.46 -26.51
C PRO A 87 25.74 -16.06 -26.20
N PRO A 88 25.34 -15.03 -26.97
CA PRO A 88 25.78 -13.66 -26.72
C PRO A 88 25.44 -13.28 -25.26
N PRO A 89 26.35 -12.59 -24.56
CA PRO A 89 26.12 -12.22 -23.18
C PRO A 89 24.84 -11.39 -23.05
N PRO A 90 23.93 -11.71 -22.12
CA PRO A 90 22.73 -10.93 -21.91
C PRO A 90 23.12 -9.51 -21.53
N SER A 91 22.46 -8.52 -22.14
CA SER A 91 22.59 -7.13 -21.71
C SER A 91 21.49 -6.82 -20.71
N PHE A 92 21.91 -6.45 -19.50
CA PHE A 92 21.01 -6.00 -18.45
C PHE A 92 20.96 -4.48 -18.46
N LYS A 93 19.77 -3.91 -18.60
CA LYS A 93 19.54 -2.50 -18.34
C LYS A 93 18.94 -2.36 -16.94
N VAL A 94 19.73 -1.84 -16.01
CA VAL A 94 19.24 -1.43 -14.69
C VAL A 94 18.44 -0.14 -14.88
N VAL A 95 17.16 -0.14 -14.48
CA VAL A 95 16.32 1.05 -14.51
C VAL A 95 16.18 1.59 -13.09
N GLN A 96 16.88 2.68 -12.79
CA GLN A 96 16.69 3.43 -11.56
C GLN A 96 15.50 4.36 -11.68
N ARG A 97 14.70 4.43 -10.62
CA ARG A 97 13.64 5.43 -10.53
C ARG A 97 14.25 6.83 -10.55
N LYS A 98 13.76 7.69 -11.44
CA LYS A 98 14.09 9.13 -11.42
C LYS A 98 13.51 9.78 -10.15
N GLN A 99 13.85 11.05 -9.94
CA GLN A 99 13.27 11.96 -8.96
C GLN A 99 11.76 11.73 -8.78
N ARG A 100 11.31 11.49 -7.54
CA ARG A 100 9.91 11.18 -7.23
C ARG A 100 9.02 12.38 -7.54
N ILE A 101 7.94 12.15 -8.29
CA ILE A 101 6.96 13.18 -8.65
C ILE A 101 5.61 12.76 -8.07
N VAL A 102 5.03 13.61 -7.24
CA VAL A 102 3.78 13.35 -6.51
C VAL A 102 2.80 14.51 -6.73
N CYS A 103 1.53 14.19 -6.98
CA CYS A 103 0.43 15.15 -6.93
C CYS A 103 -0.49 14.83 -5.75
N LEU A 104 -0.62 15.76 -4.80
CA LEU A 104 -1.63 15.70 -3.75
C LEU A 104 -2.95 16.21 -4.31
N ILE A 105 -3.99 15.37 -4.32
CA ILE A 105 -5.36 15.78 -4.61
C ILE A 105 -6.13 15.79 -3.30
N LEU A 106 -6.55 16.98 -2.88
CA LEU A 106 -7.14 17.24 -1.57
C LEU A 106 -8.62 17.59 -1.73
N ASP A 107 -9.49 16.74 -1.21
CA ASP A 107 -10.92 17.00 -1.16
C ASP A 107 -11.21 18.16 -0.21
N VAL A 108 -11.93 19.15 -0.71
CA VAL A 108 -12.41 20.33 0.03
C VAL A 108 -13.91 20.46 -0.13
N SER A 109 -14.64 19.38 -0.39
CA SER A 109 -16.10 19.33 -0.43
C SER A 109 -16.73 19.70 0.91
N GLY A 110 -18.01 20.06 0.92
CA GLY A 110 -18.68 20.51 2.14
C GLY A 110 -18.67 19.50 3.30
N SER A 111 -18.54 18.20 3.02
CA SER A 111 -18.42 17.16 4.06
C SER A 111 -17.11 17.26 4.85
N MET A 112 -16.07 17.86 4.26
CA MET A 112 -14.77 18.08 4.90
C MET A 112 -14.78 19.23 5.92
N GLU A 113 -15.89 19.96 6.09
CA GLU A 113 -15.97 21.09 7.02
C GLU A 113 -15.68 20.66 8.49
N GLY A 114 -15.16 21.60 9.28
CA GLY A 114 -14.86 21.36 10.70
C GLY A 114 -13.53 20.65 10.91
N SER A 115 -13.54 19.54 11.67
CA SER A 115 -12.30 18.85 12.07
C SER A 115 -11.62 18.10 10.92
N ARG A 116 -12.35 17.69 9.89
CA ARG A 116 -11.81 16.87 8.78
C ARG A 116 -10.83 17.64 7.91
N ILE A 117 -11.17 18.86 7.48
CA ILE A 117 -10.26 19.71 6.69
C ILE A 117 -9.01 20.07 7.50
N LEU A 118 -9.13 20.22 8.82
CA LEU A 118 -7.99 20.44 9.71
C LEU A 118 -7.10 19.20 9.79
N GLN A 119 -7.68 18.00 9.96
CA GLN A 119 -6.93 16.75 9.97
C GLN A 119 -6.23 16.48 8.63
N GLN A 120 -6.90 16.76 7.51
CA GLN A 120 -6.29 16.70 6.18
C GLN A 120 -5.09 17.65 6.08
N GLN A 121 -5.22 18.89 6.54
CA GLN A 121 -4.11 19.85 6.56
C GLN A 121 -2.95 19.37 7.43
N GLN A 122 -3.23 18.87 8.63
CA GLN A 122 -2.23 18.34 9.55
C GLN A 122 -1.42 17.22 8.89
N ALA A 123 -2.10 16.26 8.26
CA ALA A 123 -1.41 15.13 7.65
C ALA A 123 -0.71 15.45 6.34
N ALA A 124 -1.30 16.29 5.49
CA ALA A 124 -0.60 16.82 4.33
C ALA A 124 0.65 17.60 4.75
N THR A 125 0.58 18.36 5.85
CA THR A 125 1.73 19.07 6.43
C THR A 125 2.79 18.09 6.92
N HIS A 126 2.41 17.04 7.66
CA HIS A 126 3.34 16.01 8.10
C HIS A 126 4.01 15.30 6.91
N PHE A 127 3.24 14.99 5.87
CA PHE A 127 3.78 14.41 4.65
C PHE A 127 4.82 15.33 3.99
N LEU A 128 4.45 16.58 3.74
CA LEU A 128 5.29 17.59 3.09
C LEU A 128 6.53 17.95 3.91
N ARG A 129 6.46 17.89 5.24
CA ARG A 129 7.55 18.28 6.13
C ARG A 129 8.50 17.12 6.44
N ASN A 130 7.95 15.94 6.72
CA ASN A 130 8.68 14.85 7.37
C ASN A 130 8.78 13.57 6.54
N ILE A 131 7.90 13.37 5.55
CA ILE A 131 7.81 12.08 4.82
C ILE A 131 8.32 12.17 3.39
N ILE A 132 8.01 13.24 2.67
CA ILE A 132 8.48 13.40 1.29
C ILE A 132 9.98 13.72 1.29
N GLU A 133 10.76 12.99 0.51
CA GLU A 133 12.21 13.13 0.43
C GLU A 133 12.66 14.45 -0.22
N ASP A 134 13.89 14.86 0.07
CA ASP A 134 14.51 16.01 -0.61
C ASP A 134 14.65 15.71 -2.11
N GLN A 135 14.61 16.77 -2.92
CA GLN A 135 14.53 16.72 -4.37
C GLN A 135 13.23 16.13 -4.94
N ALA A 136 12.30 15.56 -4.17
CA ALA A 136 11.00 15.21 -4.75
C ALA A 136 10.28 16.44 -5.34
N ARG A 137 9.41 16.23 -6.32
CA ARG A 137 8.55 17.28 -6.89
C ARG A 137 7.11 17.05 -6.49
N VAL A 138 6.47 18.09 -5.94
CA VAL A 138 5.11 18.00 -5.44
C VAL A 138 4.21 19.03 -6.09
N GLY A 139 3.08 18.58 -6.64
CA GLY A 139 1.95 19.41 -7.05
C GLY A 139 0.79 19.26 -6.06
N ILE A 140 -0.04 20.30 -5.93
CA ILE A 140 -1.19 20.29 -5.02
C ILE A 140 -2.43 20.76 -5.76
N VAL A 141 -3.49 19.94 -5.72
CA VAL A 141 -4.81 20.21 -6.31
C VAL A 141 -5.85 20.19 -5.20
N ALA A 142 -6.69 21.21 -5.16
CA ALA A 142 -7.92 21.19 -4.38
C ALA A 142 -9.08 20.70 -5.25
N LEU A 143 -9.93 19.87 -4.66
CA LEU A 143 -11.12 19.34 -5.31
C LEU A 143 -12.39 19.70 -4.55
N SER A 144 -13.35 20.30 -5.25
CA SER A 144 -14.74 20.37 -4.80
C SER A 144 -15.72 20.21 -5.97
N THR A 145 -16.63 21.16 -6.18
CA THR A 145 -17.44 21.29 -7.39
C THR A 145 -16.56 21.54 -8.63
N PHE A 146 -15.39 22.15 -8.42
CA PHE A 146 -14.36 22.36 -9.42
C PHE A 146 -13.02 21.84 -8.89
N ALA A 147 -12.10 21.51 -9.79
CA ALA A 147 -10.72 21.22 -9.44
C ALA A 147 -9.85 22.46 -9.70
N SER A 148 -8.95 22.79 -8.77
CA SER A 148 -8.03 23.92 -8.93
C SER A 148 -6.62 23.54 -8.46
N THR A 149 -5.62 24.01 -9.20
CA THR A 149 -4.21 23.87 -8.83
C THR A 149 -3.88 24.89 -7.75
N LEU A 150 -3.54 24.41 -6.54
CA LEU A 150 -3.06 25.25 -5.44
C LEU A 150 -1.55 25.49 -5.53
N SER A 151 -0.81 24.48 -6.03
CA SER A 151 0.62 24.59 -6.30
C SER A 151 0.99 23.77 -7.54
N PRO A 152 1.73 24.34 -8.50
CA PRO A 152 2.32 23.57 -9.59
C PRO A 152 3.42 22.62 -9.08
N LEU A 153 3.96 21.76 -9.94
CA LEU A 153 5.07 20.87 -9.58
C LEU A 153 6.29 21.65 -9.06
N THR A 154 6.46 21.65 -7.73
CA THR A 154 7.50 22.37 -7.02
C THR A 154 8.53 21.39 -6.49
N THR A 155 9.81 21.64 -6.77
CA THR A 155 10.92 20.83 -6.25
C THR A 155 11.17 21.15 -4.78
N ILE A 156 11.39 20.11 -3.97
CA ILE A 156 11.73 20.23 -2.56
C ILE A 156 13.24 20.34 -2.42
N ASP A 157 13.77 21.54 -2.63
CA ASP A 157 15.21 21.85 -2.54
C ASP A 157 15.63 22.46 -1.20
N SER A 158 14.66 22.83 -0.36
CA SER A 158 14.87 23.58 0.86
C SER A 158 13.67 23.48 1.82
N ASP A 159 13.88 23.77 3.10
CA ASP A 159 12.79 23.91 4.07
C ASP A 159 11.82 25.03 3.67
N THR A 160 12.31 26.07 2.99
CA THR A 160 11.45 27.15 2.48
C THR A 160 10.49 26.65 1.40
N ALA A 161 10.95 25.76 0.51
CA ALA A 161 10.07 25.12 -0.48
C ALA A 161 8.98 24.28 0.21
N ARG A 162 9.34 23.53 1.28
CA ARG A 162 8.36 22.79 2.10
C ARG A 162 7.33 23.73 2.72
N GLU A 163 7.76 24.83 3.35
CA GLU A 163 6.83 25.81 3.95
C GLU A 163 5.89 26.46 2.93
N ASN A 164 6.38 26.73 1.72
CA ASN A 164 5.56 27.33 0.67
C ASN A 164 4.47 26.35 0.20
N LEU A 165 4.79 25.07 0.06
CA LEU A 165 3.81 24.03 -0.21
C LEU A 165 2.79 23.91 0.93
N ILE A 166 3.24 23.92 2.19
CA ILE A 166 2.35 23.84 3.37
C ILE A 166 1.39 25.04 3.43
N LYS A 167 1.87 26.26 3.12
CA LYS A 167 1.04 27.47 3.06
C LYS A 167 -0.05 27.41 1.99
N SER A 168 0.16 26.63 0.93
CA SER A 168 -0.82 26.46 -0.15
C SER A 168 -1.96 25.50 0.21
N LEU A 169 -1.84 24.73 1.31
CA LEU A 169 -2.86 23.77 1.70
C LEU A 169 -4.22 24.44 1.96
N PRO A 170 -5.32 23.80 1.53
CA PRO A 170 -6.65 24.39 1.60
C PRO A 170 -7.15 24.49 3.04
N LYS A 171 -7.79 25.61 3.38
CA LYS A 171 -8.28 25.91 4.73
C LYS A 171 -9.79 25.85 4.89
N VAL A 172 -10.52 25.86 3.77
CA VAL A 172 -11.98 25.98 3.73
C VAL A 172 -12.53 24.84 2.90
N ALA A 173 -13.64 24.28 3.35
CA ALA A 173 -14.35 23.19 2.72
C ALA A 173 -15.73 23.68 2.26
N SER A 174 -16.08 23.46 1.00
CA SER A 174 -17.39 23.77 0.43
C SER A 174 -17.58 23.05 -0.92
N GLY A 175 -18.83 22.86 -1.34
CA GLY A 175 -19.14 22.31 -2.66
C GLY A 175 -19.26 20.78 -2.68
N LEU A 176 -19.31 20.22 -3.88
CA LEU A 176 -19.49 18.80 -4.14
C LEU A 176 -18.15 18.05 -4.18
N THR A 177 -18.17 16.73 -4.39
CA THR A 177 -16.98 15.88 -4.48
C THR A 177 -16.79 15.40 -5.92
N LYS A 178 -16.22 16.21 -6.82
CA LYS A 178 -16.08 15.90 -8.27
C LYS A 178 -14.76 15.20 -8.62
N MET A 179 -14.62 13.96 -8.20
CA MET A 179 -13.36 13.22 -8.21
C MET A 179 -12.72 13.09 -9.60
N CYS A 180 -13.51 12.96 -10.68
CA CYS A 180 -12.97 12.90 -12.03
C CYS A 180 -12.31 14.21 -12.46
N LEU A 181 -12.82 15.36 -12.02
CA LEU A 181 -12.19 16.66 -12.28
C LEU A 181 -10.85 16.75 -11.54
N GLY A 182 -10.83 16.33 -10.26
CA GLY A 182 -9.60 16.30 -9.47
C GLY A 182 -8.54 15.42 -10.10
N LEU A 183 -8.91 14.20 -10.51
CA LEU A 183 -8.03 13.25 -11.16
C LEU A 183 -7.49 13.77 -12.50
N SER A 184 -8.35 14.37 -13.31
CA SER A 184 -7.95 14.96 -14.60
C SER A 184 -6.97 16.12 -14.40
N GLN A 185 -7.21 16.99 -13.42
CA GLN A 185 -6.34 18.11 -13.08
C GLN A 185 -4.99 17.65 -12.54
N GLY A 186 -4.98 16.64 -11.67
CA GLY A 186 -3.74 16.05 -11.14
C GLY A 186 -2.90 15.43 -12.25
N LEU A 187 -3.51 14.65 -13.14
CA LEU A 187 -2.83 14.07 -14.31
C LEU A 187 -2.31 15.14 -15.26
N GLN A 188 -3.03 16.25 -15.43
CA GLN A 188 -2.55 17.37 -16.24
C GLN A 188 -1.25 17.96 -15.67
N ILE A 189 -1.21 18.25 -14.38
CA ILE A 189 -0.01 18.79 -13.70
C ILE A 189 1.16 17.81 -13.83
N LEU A 190 0.90 16.51 -13.65
CA LEU A 190 1.93 15.48 -13.78
C LEU A 190 2.53 15.42 -15.20
N ARG A 191 1.70 15.59 -16.24
CA ARG A 191 2.15 15.58 -17.64
C ARG A 191 2.96 16.82 -18.05
N GLU A 192 2.92 17.91 -17.27
CA GLU A 192 3.74 19.10 -17.53
C GLU A 192 5.24 18.82 -17.39
N ASP A 193 5.64 17.73 -16.73
CA ASP A 193 7.04 17.36 -16.58
C ASP A 193 7.65 16.77 -17.87
N SER A 194 7.09 15.68 -18.37
CA SER A 194 7.69 14.88 -19.46
C SER A 194 6.75 14.60 -20.63
N GLY A 195 5.48 15.01 -20.53
CA GLY A 195 4.41 14.70 -21.49
C GLY A 195 3.58 13.47 -21.14
N ASP A 196 4.07 12.61 -20.22
CA ASP A 196 3.31 11.48 -19.66
C ASP A 196 3.36 11.47 -18.12
N ALA A 197 2.59 10.58 -17.49
CA ALA A 197 2.52 10.44 -16.03
C ALA A 197 2.99 9.05 -15.56
N PHE A 198 3.75 8.33 -16.39
CA PHE A 198 4.08 6.94 -16.15
C PHE A 198 5.02 6.80 -14.94
N GLY A 199 4.58 6.09 -13.90
CA GLY A 199 5.34 5.90 -12.66
C GLY A 199 5.33 7.10 -11.70
N TYR A 200 4.59 8.17 -12.02
CA TYR A 200 4.32 9.29 -11.12
C TYR A 200 3.18 8.97 -10.17
N GLU A 201 3.14 9.65 -9.03
CA GLU A 201 2.20 9.32 -7.96
C GLU A 201 1.11 10.37 -7.82
N ILE A 202 -0.09 9.90 -7.53
CA ILE A 202 -1.21 10.71 -7.08
C ILE A 202 -1.58 10.21 -5.69
N ILE A 203 -1.62 11.11 -4.71
CA ILE A 203 -2.16 10.81 -3.38
C ILE A 203 -3.47 11.57 -3.26
N PHE A 204 -4.57 10.84 -3.29
CA PHE A 204 -5.93 11.37 -3.27
C PHE A 204 -6.50 11.25 -1.85
N LEU A 205 -6.87 12.37 -1.23
CA LEU A 205 -7.55 12.41 0.06
C LEU A 205 -9.01 12.83 -0.12
N THR A 206 -9.94 12.07 0.45
CA THR A 206 -11.39 12.35 0.41
C THR A 206 -12.12 11.78 1.62
N ASP A 207 -13.28 12.33 1.99
CA ASP A 207 -14.13 11.78 3.06
C ASP A 207 -15.43 11.12 2.58
N GLY A 208 -15.66 11.02 1.27
CA GLY A 208 -16.97 10.64 0.74
C GLY A 208 -16.96 10.03 -0.65
N GLU A 209 -18.16 9.62 -1.07
CA GLU A 209 -18.41 9.08 -2.41
C GLU A 209 -18.40 10.19 -3.47
N ALA A 210 -17.93 9.83 -4.66
CA ALA A 210 -17.92 10.71 -5.81
C ALA A 210 -19.35 11.21 -6.14
N THR A 211 -19.46 12.50 -6.43
CA THR A 211 -20.69 13.10 -6.96
C THR A 211 -20.71 13.15 -8.49
N ASP A 212 -19.70 12.55 -9.13
CA ASP A 212 -19.54 12.35 -10.56
C ASP A 212 -19.25 10.90 -10.92
N ASN A 213 -19.33 10.59 -12.22
CA ASN A 213 -19.22 9.21 -12.70
C ASN A 213 -17.74 8.80 -12.82
N ILE A 214 -17.20 8.15 -11.79
CA ILE A 214 -15.83 7.63 -11.75
C ILE A 214 -15.52 6.71 -12.94
N ALA A 215 -16.48 5.90 -13.39
CA ALA A 215 -16.28 5.01 -14.54
C ALA A 215 -15.93 5.77 -15.82
N GLY A 216 -16.28 7.06 -15.91
CA GLY A 216 -15.94 7.91 -17.05
C GLY A 216 -14.47 8.36 -17.10
N CYS A 217 -13.80 8.52 -15.96
CA CYS A 217 -12.41 8.99 -15.91
C CYS A 217 -11.39 7.90 -15.55
N ALA A 218 -11.86 6.77 -15.00
CA ALA A 218 -11.04 5.63 -14.68
C ALA A 218 -10.16 5.13 -15.85
N PRO A 219 -10.67 4.93 -17.09
CA PRO A 219 -9.84 4.46 -18.20
C PRO A 219 -8.67 5.40 -18.51
N SER A 220 -8.88 6.72 -18.46
CA SER A 220 -7.82 7.70 -18.71
C SER A 220 -6.77 7.72 -17.59
N ALA A 221 -7.18 7.48 -16.36
CA ALA A 221 -6.27 7.33 -15.23
C ALA A 221 -5.42 6.06 -15.33
N ILE A 222 -6.04 4.94 -15.74
CA ILE A 222 -5.34 3.67 -15.97
C ILE A 222 -4.32 3.81 -17.11
N GLN A 223 -4.75 4.36 -18.25
CA GLN A 223 -3.89 4.58 -19.42
C GLN A 223 -2.73 5.54 -19.15
N SER A 224 -2.82 6.38 -18.11
CA SER A 224 -1.75 7.32 -17.78
C SER A 224 -0.49 6.65 -17.21
N GLY A 225 -0.61 5.43 -16.67
CA GLY A 225 0.46 4.75 -15.97
C GLY A 225 0.84 5.36 -14.61
N ALA A 226 0.05 6.31 -14.10
CA ALA A 226 0.25 6.90 -12.78
C ALA A 226 -0.15 5.93 -11.65
N ILE A 227 0.58 5.98 -10.54
CA ILE A 227 0.29 5.23 -9.31
C ILE A 227 -0.63 6.09 -8.46
N ILE A 228 -1.88 5.65 -8.25
CA ILE A 228 -2.89 6.38 -7.49
C ILE A 228 -3.09 5.71 -6.12
N HIS A 229 -2.77 6.46 -5.07
CA HIS A 229 -3.06 6.16 -3.69
C HIS A 229 -4.32 6.90 -3.26
N THR A 230 -5.21 6.25 -2.50
CA THR A 230 -6.48 6.84 -2.07
C THR A 230 -6.65 6.69 -0.57
N LEU A 231 -6.63 7.81 0.14
CA LEU A 231 -6.83 7.88 1.58
C LEU A 231 -8.25 8.39 1.86
N ALA A 232 -9.06 7.55 2.51
CA ALA A 232 -10.48 7.81 2.73
C ALA A 232 -10.78 8.09 4.21
N PHE A 233 -11.32 9.27 4.50
CA PHE A 233 -11.86 9.64 5.80
C PHE A 233 -13.29 9.12 5.97
N SER A 234 -13.46 7.82 6.22
CA SER A 234 -14.81 7.29 6.44
C SER A 234 -14.90 6.07 7.35
N ASP A 235 -16.06 5.95 8.00
CA ASP A 235 -16.47 4.80 8.81
C ASP A 235 -17.06 3.65 7.97
N SER A 236 -17.29 3.85 6.67
CA SER A 236 -17.85 2.82 5.79
C SER A 236 -16.81 2.22 4.85
N ALA A 237 -16.67 0.90 4.91
CA ALA A 237 -15.86 0.12 3.98
C ALA A 237 -16.32 0.25 2.51
N SER A 238 -17.57 0.63 2.26
CA SER A 238 -18.10 0.86 0.89
C SER A 238 -17.42 2.04 0.20
N HIS A 239 -16.87 3.01 0.94
CA HIS A 239 -16.31 4.22 0.34
C HIS A 239 -14.89 4.02 -0.22
N CYS A 240 -14.13 3.08 0.34
CA CYS A 240 -12.91 2.59 -0.33
C CYS A 240 -13.24 1.93 -1.68
N SER A 241 -14.42 1.31 -1.83
CA SER A 241 -14.73 0.44 -2.98
C SER A 241 -14.97 1.19 -4.30
N LEU A 242 -15.40 2.46 -4.29
CA LEU A 242 -15.77 3.17 -5.52
C LEU A 242 -14.57 3.58 -6.40
N LEU A 243 -13.49 4.08 -5.80
CA LEU A 243 -12.23 4.30 -6.52
C LEU A 243 -11.46 3.00 -6.75
N LEU A 244 -11.48 2.06 -5.78
CA LEU A 244 -10.82 0.75 -5.94
C LEU A 244 -11.39 -0.07 -7.10
N ASN A 245 -12.72 -0.04 -7.30
CA ASN A 245 -13.36 -0.80 -8.37
C ASN A 245 -13.16 -0.16 -9.75
N ALA A 246 -12.89 1.15 -9.80
CA ALA A 246 -12.77 1.88 -11.06
C ALA A 246 -11.33 2.04 -11.54
N VAL A 247 -10.34 2.20 -10.64
CA VAL A 247 -8.93 2.47 -11.00
C VAL A 247 -8.02 1.32 -10.56
N TYR A 248 -8.45 0.10 -10.88
CA TYR A 248 -7.94 -1.21 -10.46
C TYR A 248 -6.44 -1.50 -10.74
N TYR A 249 -5.68 -0.55 -11.30
CA TYR A 249 -4.34 -0.76 -11.89
C TYR A 249 -3.18 -0.06 -11.18
N SER A 250 -3.43 0.71 -10.12
CA SER A 250 -2.36 1.31 -9.33
C SER A 250 -2.27 0.68 -7.94
N MET A 251 -1.07 0.50 -7.40
CA MET A 251 -0.85 0.05 -6.01
C MET A 251 -1.61 0.94 -5.02
N GLN A 252 -2.84 0.56 -4.68
CA GLN A 252 -3.76 1.38 -3.93
C GLN A 252 -3.77 0.93 -2.48
N LYS A 253 -3.38 1.83 -1.58
CA LYS A 253 -3.58 1.67 -0.15
C LYS A 253 -4.81 2.48 0.23
N CYS A 254 -5.87 1.81 0.68
CA CYS A 254 -7.01 2.48 1.31
C CYS A 254 -6.91 2.28 2.83
N ALA A 255 -6.89 3.38 3.57
CA ALA A 255 -6.93 3.39 5.03
C ALA A 255 -8.25 4.03 5.47
N MET A 256 -8.96 3.39 6.40
CA MET A 256 -10.12 3.97 7.09
C MET A 256 -9.63 4.66 8.36
N LEU A 257 -9.92 5.96 8.48
CA LEU A 257 -9.24 6.82 9.43
C LEU A 257 -10.24 7.44 10.40
N LYS A 258 -10.16 7.05 11.67
CA LYS A 258 -11.00 7.51 12.78
C LYS A 258 -10.29 8.51 13.68
N THR A 259 -8.96 8.48 13.71
CA THR A 259 -8.13 9.34 14.56
C THR A 259 -6.97 9.97 13.78
N SER A 260 -6.49 11.14 14.23
CA SER A 260 -5.44 11.89 13.53
C SER A 260 -4.15 11.09 13.34
N ASN A 261 -3.79 10.21 14.28
CA ASN A 261 -2.59 9.35 14.16
C ASN A 261 -2.73 8.31 13.04
N GLN A 262 -3.91 7.73 12.81
CA GLN A 262 -4.08 6.74 11.73
C GLN A 262 -3.84 7.37 10.36
N LEU A 263 -4.21 8.64 10.20
CA LEU A 263 -3.97 9.38 8.96
C LEU A 263 -2.48 9.65 8.77
N MET A 264 -1.76 10.01 9.83
CA MET A 264 -0.30 10.10 9.80
C MET A 264 0.33 8.77 9.40
N ASP A 265 -0.12 7.67 10.00
CA ASP A 265 0.37 6.32 9.69
C ASP A 265 0.10 5.95 8.24
N ALA A 266 -1.06 6.33 7.71
CA ALA A 266 -1.41 6.09 6.32
C ALA A 266 -0.44 6.81 5.38
N PHE A 267 -0.14 8.09 5.63
CA PHE A 267 0.87 8.83 4.86
C PHE A 267 2.28 8.29 5.03
N ALA A 268 2.68 7.94 6.25
CA ALA A 268 3.98 7.31 6.50
C ALA A 268 4.09 5.97 5.76
N SER A 269 2.99 5.23 5.60
CA SER A 269 2.98 4.00 4.80
C SER A 269 3.18 4.25 3.29
N LEU A 270 2.98 5.49 2.81
CA LEU A 270 3.20 5.86 1.41
C LEU A 270 4.67 6.24 1.12
N THR A 271 5.59 6.02 2.06
CA THR A 271 7.03 6.07 1.78
C THR A 271 7.39 5.01 0.75
N LEU A 272 7.97 5.44 -0.36
CA LEU A 272 8.53 4.57 -1.37
C LEU A 272 10.04 4.67 -1.30
N SER A 273 10.69 3.51 -1.34
CA SER A 273 12.14 3.46 -1.21
C SER A 273 12.79 3.88 -2.52
N THR A 274 13.64 4.89 -2.44
CA THR A 274 14.44 5.39 -3.58
C THR A 274 15.77 4.63 -3.70
N GLY A 275 16.06 3.75 -2.73
CA GLY A 275 17.36 3.09 -2.60
C GLY A 275 18.40 3.95 -1.89
N ASP A 276 18.10 5.24 -1.64
CA ASP A 276 18.88 6.14 -0.80
C ASP A 276 18.35 6.13 0.63
N TYR A 277 18.71 5.09 1.38
CA TYR A 277 18.26 4.87 2.76
C TYR A 277 18.72 5.96 3.73
N ILE A 278 19.67 6.81 3.36
CA ILE A 278 20.23 7.84 4.23
C ILE A 278 19.17 8.93 4.48
N ASN A 279 18.47 9.31 3.41
CA ASN A 279 17.51 10.40 3.42
C ASN A 279 16.05 9.91 3.51
N GLU A 280 15.83 8.60 3.47
CA GLU A 280 14.50 8.00 3.67
C GLU A 280 14.02 8.23 5.11
N PRO A 281 12.83 8.83 5.31
CA PRO A 281 12.27 9.00 6.64
C PRO A 281 11.73 7.68 7.20
N VAL A 282 11.92 7.52 8.50
CA VAL A 282 11.48 6.38 9.30
C VAL A 282 10.55 6.90 10.40
N GLN A 283 9.35 6.35 10.47
CA GLN A 283 8.45 6.61 11.60
C GLN A 283 8.84 5.68 12.76
N LEU A 284 9.30 6.25 13.87
CA LEU A 284 9.70 5.53 15.07
C LEU A 284 8.51 5.21 15.96
N GLU A 285 7.57 6.15 16.07
CA GLU A 285 6.39 6.01 16.93
C GLU A 285 5.21 6.78 16.32
N SER A 286 4.01 6.24 16.51
CA SER A 286 2.78 6.98 16.23
C SER A 286 1.65 6.46 17.10
N VAL A 287 1.24 7.31 18.04
CA VAL A 287 0.29 6.97 19.10
C VAL A 287 -0.71 8.08 19.27
N GLY A 288 -1.94 7.70 19.63
CA GLY A 288 -3.00 8.66 19.91
C GLY A 288 -3.91 8.17 21.03
N ALA A 289 -4.41 9.11 21.83
CA ALA A 289 -5.35 8.85 22.90
C ALA A 289 -6.29 10.04 23.10
N ARG A 290 -7.51 9.76 23.58
CA ARG A 290 -8.40 10.79 24.14
C ARG A 290 -8.28 10.77 25.65
N THR A 291 -7.82 11.88 26.22
CA THR A 291 -7.62 12.01 27.66
C THR A 291 -7.90 13.44 28.12
N SER A 292 -8.26 13.58 29.40
CA SER A 292 -8.36 14.87 30.11
C SER A 292 -7.26 15.02 31.17
N ASP A 293 -6.23 14.19 31.07
CA ASP A 293 -5.12 14.09 32.01
C ASP A 293 -3.82 13.82 31.23
N TRP A 294 -2.81 13.21 31.86
CA TRP A 294 -1.54 12.87 31.25
C TRP A 294 -1.63 11.88 30.07
N PHE A 295 -0.92 12.21 29.00
CA PHE A 295 -0.60 11.35 27.86
C PHE A 295 0.91 11.16 27.82
N ASN A 296 1.36 10.00 28.33
CA ASN A 296 2.76 9.69 28.57
C ASN A 296 3.19 8.46 27.78
N GLY A 297 4.48 8.38 27.50
CA GLY A 297 5.09 7.19 26.91
C GLY A 297 6.58 7.37 26.69
N THR A 298 7.16 6.41 25.97
CA THR A 298 8.58 6.36 25.66
C THR A 298 8.75 6.02 24.20
N VAL A 299 9.71 6.67 23.54
CA VAL A 299 10.13 6.37 22.17
C VAL A 299 11.59 5.95 22.21
N SER A 300 11.88 4.75 21.72
CA SER A 300 13.25 4.25 21.66
C SER A 300 13.91 4.68 20.35
N VAL A 301 15.06 5.34 20.45
CA VAL A 301 15.90 5.72 19.31
C VAL A 301 17.14 4.83 19.34
N ASP A 302 17.36 4.00 18.32
CA ASP A 302 18.56 3.16 18.24
C ASP A 302 19.71 3.87 17.50
N GLN A 303 20.89 3.27 17.45
CA GLN A 303 22.10 3.88 16.88
C GLN A 303 22.06 4.08 15.34
N THR A 304 21.12 3.42 14.66
CA THR A 304 20.95 3.48 13.21
C THR A 304 20.08 4.65 12.75
N VAL A 305 19.32 5.25 13.66
CA VAL A 305 18.42 6.39 13.41
C VAL A 305 18.79 7.57 14.31
N GLY A 306 18.52 8.79 13.86
CA GLY A 306 18.71 9.96 14.71
C GLY A 306 18.86 11.28 13.98
N ASN A 307 19.10 11.28 12.67
CA ASN A 307 19.15 12.52 11.89
C ASN A 307 17.73 13.03 11.60
N LYS A 308 17.57 14.35 11.51
CA LYS A 308 16.28 15.04 11.28
C LYS A 308 15.14 14.50 12.18
N THR A 309 15.44 14.13 13.42
CA THR A 309 14.40 13.62 14.33
C THR A 309 13.43 14.74 14.71
N SER A 310 12.15 14.45 14.56
CA SER A 310 11.07 15.39 14.86
C SER A 310 9.98 14.71 15.68
N PHE A 311 9.57 15.36 16.76
CA PHE A 311 8.39 14.99 17.55
C PHE A 311 7.26 15.94 17.16
N VAL A 312 6.20 15.38 16.58
CA VAL A 312 5.00 16.13 16.17
C VAL A 312 3.86 15.77 17.08
N ILE A 313 3.36 16.75 17.83
CA ILE A 313 2.20 16.62 18.72
C ILE A 313 1.02 17.34 18.08
N ILE A 314 -0.12 16.65 17.97
CA ILE A 314 -1.38 17.23 17.50
C ILE A 314 -2.41 17.19 18.62
N TYR A 315 -3.16 18.28 18.77
CA TYR A 315 -4.23 18.40 19.75
C TYR A 315 -5.57 18.83 19.12
N GLU A 316 -6.68 18.44 19.74
CA GLU A 316 -8.02 18.66 19.17
C GLU A 316 -8.63 20.00 19.58
N ILE A 317 -8.49 20.42 20.84
CA ILE A 317 -9.26 21.54 21.40
C ILE A 317 -8.34 22.61 21.99
N SER A 318 -7.58 22.30 23.04
CA SER A 318 -6.73 23.27 23.75
C SER A 318 -5.26 22.88 23.69
N PHE A 319 -4.39 23.89 23.62
CA PHE A 319 -2.95 23.68 23.59
C PHE A 319 -2.47 23.00 24.90
N PRO A 320 -1.86 21.80 24.82
CA PRO A 320 -1.45 21.05 26.01
C PRO A 320 -0.09 21.50 26.53
N SER A 321 0.23 21.11 27.77
CA SER A 321 1.59 21.24 28.30
C SER A 321 2.46 20.07 27.84
N VAL A 322 3.60 20.33 27.19
CA VAL A 322 4.44 19.29 26.56
C VAL A 322 5.82 19.28 27.19
N TYR A 323 6.24 18.09 27.64
CA TYR A 323 7.57 17.81 28.16
C TYR A 323 8.15 16.61 27.43
N ILE A 324 9.35 16.75 26.88
CA ILE A 324 10.10 15.64 26.26
C ILE A 324 11.47 15.57 26.92
N GLN A 325 11.86 14.40 27.42
CA GLN A 325 13.11 14.18 28.11
C GLN A 325 13.99 13.22 27.30
N SER A 326 15.21 13.67 27.01
CA SER A 326 16.28 12.86 26.40
C SER A 326 16.81 11.78 27.36
N PRO A 327 17.48 10.74 26.84
CA PRO A 327 18.15 9.72 27.65
C PRO A 327 19.17 10.30 28.64
N SER A 328 19.90 11.35 28.25
CA SER A 328 20.84 12.05 29.13
C SER A 328 20.16 12.89 30.24
N GLY A 329 18.83 13.04 30.19
CA GLY A 329 18.04 13.78 31.16
C GLY A 329 17.73 15.24 30.80
N SER A 330 18.17 15.73 29.64
CA SER A 330 17.80 17.07 29.14
C SER A 330 16.31 17.13 28.84
N VAL A 331 15.63 18.19 29.29
CA VAL A 331 14.17 18.37 29.14
C VAL A 331 13.87 19.49 28.15
N TYR A 332 13.07 19.17 27.15
CA TYR A 332 12.53 20.08 26.15
C TYR A 332 11.10 20.44 26.52
N THR A 333 10.81 21.73 26.47
CA THR A 333 9.49 22.31 26.78
C THR A 333 9.00 23.11 25.59
N GLN A 334 7.85 23.77 25.72
CA GLN A 334 7.27 24.60 24.67
C GLN A 334 8.20 25.70 24.17
N THR A 335 9.16 26.16 24.99
CA THR A 335 10.16 27.16 24.59
C THR A 335 11.13 26.65 23.50
N ASN A 336 11.25 25.33 23.37
CA ASN A 336 12.09 24.67 22.37
C ASN A 336 11.29 24.22 21.14
N MET A 337 9.98 24.46 21.10
CA MET A 337 9.06 23.91 20.11
C MET A 337 8.48 25.02 19.24
N SER A 338 8.19 24.69 17.99
CA SER A 338 7.34 25.54 17.14
C SER A 338 5.88 25.16 17.34
N HIS A 339 5.01 26.16 17.36
CA HIS A 339 3.57 25.97 17.58
C HIS A 339 2.78 26.62 16.45
N ASP A 340 2.10 25.78 15.66
CA ASP A 340 1.09 26.24 14.71
C ASP A 340 -0.29 26.16 15.37
N VAL A 341 -0.78 27.31 15.83
CA VAL A 341 -2.09 27.45 16.46
C VAL A 341 -3.23 27.09 15.50
N SER A 342 -3.08 27.42 14.21
CA SER A 342 -4.12 27.22 13.20
C SER A 342 -4.27 25.74 12.84
N GLN A 343 -3.16 25.02 12.78
CA GLN A 343 -3.13 23.58 12.56
C GLN A 343 -3.17 22.76 13.84
N LYS A 344 -3.24 23.39 15.02
CA LYS A 344 -3.20 22.73 16.34
C LYS A 344 -2.07 21.70 16.46
N THR A 345 -0.89 22.09 15.97
CA THR A 345 0.29 21.23 15.86
C THR A 345 1.49 21.85 16.57
N VAL A 346 2.21 21.05 17.34
CA VAL A 346 3.42 21.43 18.07
C VAL A 346 4.55 20.55 17.56
N THR A 347 5.67 21.15 17.18
CA THR A 347 6.80 20.40 16.62
C THR A 347 8.07 20.69 17.41
N LEU A 348 8.74 19.64 17.86
CA LEU A 348 10.09 19.69 18.38
C LEU A 348 11.03 19.05 17.35
N ASN A 349 11.96 19.83 16.81
CA ASN A 349 13.05 19.30 15.99
C ASN A 349 14.31 19.16 16.85
N ILE A 350 14.88 17.96 16.89
CA ILE A 350 16.14 17.73 17.60
C ILE A 350 17.30 18.19 16.70
N PRO A 351 18.17 19.10 17.17
CA PRO A 351 19.31 19.55 16.39
C PRO A 351 20.38 18.45 16.30
N GLY A 352 20.91 18.24 15.10
CA GLY A 352 21.95 17.25 14.84
C GLY A 352 21.45 15.80 14.89
N THR A 353 22.35 14.88 15.23
CA THR A 353 22.02 13.46 15.43
C THR A 353 21.48 13.25 16.84
N THR A 354 20.28 12.69 16.92
CA THR A 354 19.57 12.43 18.17
C THR A 354 20.30 11.38 19.01
N GLU A 355 20.33 11.61 20.32
CA GLU A 355 20.91 10.67 21.28
C GLU A 355 20.19 9.31 21.23
N PRO A 356 20.91 8.19 21.03
CA PRO A 356 20.33 6.86 21.14
C PRO A 356 19.88 6.55 22.58
N GLY A 357 18.72 5.92 22.71
CA GLY A 357 18.13 5.52 23.98
C GLY A 357 16.64 5.83 24.06
N ASP A 358 16.11 5.73 25.27
CA ASP A 358 14.69 5.93 25.56
C ASP A 358 14.38 7.40 25.84
N TRP A 359 13.67 8.02 24.91
CA TRP A 359 13.12 9.37 25.05
C TRP A 359 11.75 9.32 25.67
N LYS A 360 11.55 10.01 26.80
CA LYS A 360 10.26 10.04 27.51
C LYS A 360 9.47 11.27 27.14
N TYR A 361 8.20 11.11 26.82
CA TYR A 361 7.29 12.23 26.61
C TYR A 361 6.20 12.24 27.68
N SER A 362 5.79 13.44 28.08
CA SER A 362 4.69 13.67 29.00
C SER A 362 3.91 14.89 28.57
N ILE A 363 2.65 14.67 28.20
CA ILE A 363 1.78 15.69 27.65
C ILE A 363 0.56 15.82 28.56
N GLN A 364 0.36 16.99 29.14
CA GLN A 364 -0.75 17.24 30.06
C GLN A 364 -1.83 18.09 29.41
N THR A 365 -3.07 17.64 29.50
CA THR A 365 -4.26 18.42 29.15
C THR A 365 -5.19 18.45 30.36
N THR A 366 -5.96 19.55 30.50
CA THR A 366 -6.99 19.70 31.54
C THR A 366 -8.41 19.48 31.02
N ILE A 367 -8.54 19.32 29.70
CA ILE A 367 -9.82 19.06 29.03
C ILE A 367 -9.75 17.73 28.28
N LEU A 368 -10.88 17.04 28.18
CA LEU A 368 -10.99 15.83 27.40
C LEU A 368 -10.83 16.15 25.91
N GLN A 369 -9.70 15.74 25.33
CA GLN A 369 -9.40 15.97 23.92
C GLN A 369 -8.54 14.85 23.34
N ALA A 370 -8.57 14.69 22.01
CA ALA A 370 -7.63 13.82 21.33
C ALA A 370 -6.23 14.45 21.28
N LEU A 371 -5.23 13.65 21.62
CA LEU A 371 -3.81 13.95 21.47
C LEU A 371 -3.17 12.87 20.61
N THR A 372 -2.27 13.29 19.73
CA THR A 372 -1.43 12.40 18.92
C THR A 372 0.01 12.81 19.05
N LEU A 373 0.90 11.83 19.18
CA LEU A 373 2.33 11.99 19.04
C LEU A 373 2.80 11.13 17.86
N THR A 374 3.51 11.74 16.92
CA THR A 374 4.23 11.04 15.86
C THR A 374 5.69 11.44 15.92
N VAL A 375 6.59 10.45 15.90
CA VAL A 375 8.04 10.66 15.91
C VAL A 375 8.63 10.09 14.63
N THR A 376 9.31 10.95 13.88
CA THR A 376 10.00 10.57 12.63
C THR A 376 11.49 10.85 12.77
N SER A 377 12.32 10.04 12.13
CA SER A 377 13.78 10.20 12.08
C SER A 377 14.32 9.72 10.74
N GLN A 378 15.63 9.86 10.54
CA GLN A 378 16.37 9.39 9.37
C GLN A 378 17.62 8.63 9.82
N ALA A 379 18.28 7.95 8.89
CA ALA A 379 19.51 7.22 9.18
C ALA A 379 20.53 8.12 9.88
N ALA A 380 21.07 7.67 11.01
CA ALA A 380 22.10 8.39 11.74
C ALA A 380 23.42 8.44 10.96
N GLN A 381 23.70 7.41 10.16
CA GLN A 381 24.96 7.24 9.43
C GLN A 381 24.71 6.76 8.00
N ALA A 382 25.62 7.16 7.11
CA ALA A 382 25.50 6.92 5.67
C ALA A 382 25.74 5.46 5.26
N ASP A 383 26.41 4.67 6.11
CA ASP A 383 26.87 3.31 5.87
C ASP A 383 26.06 2.26 6.66
N VAL A 384 25.22 2.70 7.58
CA VAL A 384 24.39 1.82 8.42
C VAL A 384 22.91 2.12 8.16
N PRO A 385 22.22 1.31 7.35
CA PRO A 385 20.80 1.51 7.10
C PRO A 385 19.95 1.26 8.36
N PRO A 386 18.85 2.01 8.54
CA PRO A 386 17.91 1.78 9.63
C PRO A 386 17.37 0.35 9.67
N ILE A 387 17.08 -0.12 10.88
CA ILE A 387 16.29 -1.35 11.07
C ILE A 387 14.84 -1.05 10.71
N THR A 388 14.28 -1.79 9.77
CA THR A 388 12.89 -1.63 9.32
C THR A 388 12.12 -2.92 9.51
N VAL A 389 10.86 -2.79 9.92
CA VAL A 389 9.94 -3.91 10.06
C VAL A 389 8.83 -3.76 9.03
N LYS A 390 8.66 -4.76 8.17
CA LYS A 390 7.51 -4.86 7.27
C LYS A 390 6.54 -5.88 7.84
N THR A 391 5.32 -5.44 8.11
CA THR A 391 4.25 -6.33 8.56
C THR A 391 3.26 -6.60 7.44
N HIS A 392 2.82 -7.84 7.31
CA HIS A 392 1.71 -8.21 6.45
C HIS A 392 0.81 -9.23 7.17
N MET A 393 -0.46 -9.26 6.80
CA MET A 393 -1.43 -10.19 7.39
C MET A 393 -1.84 -11.24 6.36
N ASN A 394 -2.15 -12.45 6.81
CA ASN A 394 -2.71 -13.51 5.94
C ASN A 394 -4.09 -13.17 5.35
N GLN A 395 -4.79 -12.19 5.94
CA GLN A 395 -6.11 -11.72 5.52
C GLN A 395 -6.27 -10.24 5.88
N GLN A 396 -7.00 -9.48 5.07
CA GLN A 396 -7.18 -8.04 5.24
C GLN A 396 -8.14 -7.68 6.39
N PHE A 397 -9.05 -8.59 6.74
CA PHE A 397 -10.04 -8.42 7.83
C PHE A 397 -10.19 -9.73 8.64
N SER A 398 -10.49 -9.62 9.93
CA SER A 398 -10.89 -10.76 10.78
C SER A 398 -12.40 -10.90 10.76
N ASP A 399 -12.92 -11.97 10.16
CA ASP A 399 -14.34 -12.35 10.21
C ASP A 399 -14.61 -13.47 11.24
N GLY A 400 -13.57 -13.92 11.96
CA GLY A 400 -13.64 -15.00 12.94
C GLY A 400 -13.67 -16.42 12.36
N THR A 401 -13.65 -16.58 11.03
CA THR A 401 -13.70 -17.91 10.39
C THR A 401 -12.33 -18.58 10.29
N LYS A 402 -11.25 -17.79 10.32
CA LYS A 402 -9.85 -18.24 10.33
C LYS A 402 -9.01 -17.37 11.27
N PRO A 403 -7.95 -17.93 11.89
CA PRO A 403 -7.04 -17.15 12.70
C PRO A 403 -6.30 -16.13 11.83
N MET A 404 -6.29 -14.87 12.28
CA MET A 404 -5.46 -13.83 11.70
C MET A 404 -4.01 -14.05 12.13
N ILE A 405 -3.12 -14.13 11.14
CA ILE A 405 -1.67 -14.31 11.33
C ILE A 405 -1.01 -13.03 10.83
N VAL A 406 -0.27 -12.39 11.73
CA VAL A 406 0.59 -11.25 11.40
C VAL A 406 1.99 -11.79 11.15
N PHE A 407 2.50 -11.57 9.95
CA PHE A 407 3.89 -11.79 9.59
C PHE A 407 4.65 -10.48 9.77
N ALA A 408 5.75 -10.52 10.51
CA ALA A 408 6.70 -9.43 10.59
C ALA A 408 8.03 -9.86 9.96
N GLU A 409 8.51 -9.09 9.00
CA GLU A 409 9.83 -9.21 8.41
C GLU A 409 10.70 -8.06 8.93
N VAL A 410 11.69 -8.39 9.75
CA VAL A 410 12.68 -7.42 10.23
C VAL A 410 13.88 -7.44 9.30
N SER A 411 14.27 -6.28 8.79
CA SER A 411 15.43 -6.12 7.90
C SER A 411 16.28 -4.92 8.32
N GLN A 412 17.58 -5.14 8.44
CA GLN A 412 18.58 -4.07 8.59
C GLN A 412 19.42 -4.14 7.31
N SER A 413 19.20 -3.17 6.41
CA SER A 413 19.58 -3.15 4.98
C SER A 413 18.55 -3.78 4.01
N LYS A 414 18.14 -2.97 3.02
CA LYS A 414 17.77 -3.47 1.70
C LYS A 414 19.06 -3.65 0.90
N PRO A 415 19.14 -4.63 -0.02
CA PRO A 415 20.36 -4.92 -0.73
C PRO A 415 20.73 -3.73 -1.62
N THR A 416 21.74 -2.97 -1.20
CA THR A 416 22.51 -2.15 -2.13
C THR A 416 23.61 -3.05 -2.69
N ILE A 417 23.72 -3.11 -4.01
CA ILE A 417 24.66 -3.95 -4.80
C ILE A 417 26.14 -3.82 -4.37
N LYS A 418 26.49 -2.91 -3.45
CA LYS A 418 27.88 -2.51 -3.18
C LYS A 418 28.57 -3.21 -2.01
N TYR A 419 27.89 -3.79 -1.00
CA TYR A 419 28.59 -4.41 0.13
C TYR A 419 27.84 -5.60 0.77
N PRO A 420 28.55 -6.66 1.22
CA PRO A 420 27.94 -7.78 1.92
C PRO A 420 27.63 -7.42 3.38
N VAL A 421 26.34 -7.38 3.75
CA VAL A 421 25.88 -7.24 5.15
C VAL A 421 25.34 -8.57 5.67
N LYS A 422 25.65 -8.90 6.94
CA LYS A 422 25.12 -10.09 7.63
C LYS A 422 23.63 -9.90 7.92
N ASN A 423 22.75 -10.41 7.06
CA ASN A 423 21.30 -10.42 7.32
C ASN A 423 20.94 -11.41 8.44
N VAL A 424 20.20 -10.93 9.43
CA VAL A 424 19.42 -11.76 10.36
C VAL A 424 17.95 -11.56 10.00
N VAL A 425 17.38 -12.48 9.21
CA VAL A 425 15.93 -12.51 8.95
C VAL A 425 15.32 -13.40 10.03
N SER A 426 14.56 -12.81 10.95
CA SER A 426 13.75 -13.55 11.92
C SER A 426 12.29 -13.44 11.50
N LEU A 427 11.68 -14.55 11.09
CA LEU A 427 10.23 -14.64 10.87
C LEU A 427 9.57 -14.93 12.22
N ILE A 428 8.88 -13.93 12.77
CA ILE A 428 8.06 -14.11 13.98
C ILE A 428 6.61 -14.23 13.52
N SER A 429 6.02 -15.42 13.69
CA SER A 429 4.59 -15.65 13.52
C SER A 429 3.88 -15.44 14.85
N ILE A 430 3.11 -14.35 14.99
CA ILE A 430 2.29 -14.08 16.18
C ILE A 430 0.87 -14.59 15.92
N LEU A 431 0.43 -15.55 16.72
CA LEU A 431 -0.92 -16.09 16.73
C LEU A 431 -1.74 -15.31 17.77
N VAL A 432 -2.65 -14.44 17.33
CA VAL A 432 -3.50 -13.67 18.26
C VAL A 432 -4.65 -14.57 18.72
N GLN A 433 -4.54 -15.13 19.93
CA GLN A 433 -5.67 -15.73 20.67
C GLN A 433 -5.96 -14.89 21.92
N LEU A 434 -7.24 -14.74 22.26
CA LEU A 434 -7.69 -14.05 23.47
C LEU A 434 -7.14 -14.73 24.74
N ASN A 435 -6.58 -13.92 25.64
CA ASN A 435 -5.84 -14.20 26.88
C ASN A 435 -6.09 -15.55 27.60
N HIS A 436 -4.99 -16.25 27.93
CA HIS A 436 -4.72 -16.97 29.19
C HIS A 436 -3.18 -17.01 29.43
N PRO A 437 -2.68 -17.25 30.67
CA PRO A 437 -1.37 -16.76 31.13
C PRO A 437 -0.15 -17.42 30.47
N LYS A 438 0.94 -16.63 30.48
CA LYS A 438 2.26 -16.89 29.87
C LYS A 438 2.74 -18.35 30.07
N PRO A 439 2.97 -19.12 28.99
CA PRO A 439 3.65 -20.40 29.09
C PRO A 439 5.14 -20.22 29.43
N PRO A 440 5.77 -21.17 30.15
CA PRO A 440 7.19 -21.12 30.42
C PRO A 440 7.99 -21.31 29.13
N VAL A 441 9.05 -20.50 28.98
CA VAL A 441 10.01 -20.56 27.88
C VAL A 441 10.89 -21.78 28.07
N PHE A 442 10.80 -22.75 27.16
CA PHE A 442 11.84 -23.74 26.96
C PHE A 442 12.73 -23.25 25.81
N GLU A 443 14.00 -22.95 26.11
CA GLU A 443 15.04 -22.76 25.10
C GLU A 443 15.53 -24.13 24.65
N GLU A 444 14.99 -24.65 23.55
CA GLU A 444 15.70 -25.62 22.72
C GLU A 444 16.36 -24.87 21.56
N PRO A 445 17.63 -25.17 21.22
CA PRO A 445 18.29 -24.59 20.07
C PRO A 445 17.61 -25.08 18.79
N LEU A 446 16.98 -24.16 18.06
CA LEU A 446 16.41 -24.41 16.74
C LEU A 446 17.52 -24.83 15.76
N ASP A 447 17.50 -26.09 15.35
CA ASP A 447 18.29 -26.60 14.23
C ASP A 447 17.73 -25.97 12.93
N VAL A 448 18.39 -24.92 12.47
CA VAL A 448 17.97 -24.15 11.30
C VAL A 448 18.31 -24.97 10.05
N GLY A 449 17.30 -25.64 9.50
CA GLY A 449 17.43 -26.34 8.22
C GLY A 449 17.88 -25.44 7.07
N ASN A 450 18.15 -26.05 5.91
CA ASN A 450 18.57 -25.34 4.69
C ASN A 450 17.56 -24.23 4.32
N PHE A 451 18.03 -22.99 4.30
CA PHE A 451 17.26 -21.83 3.89
C PHE A 451 17.69 -21.33 2.50
N THR A 452 16.71 -20.91 1.70
CA THR A 452 16.91 -20.18 0.45
C THR A 452 16.93 -18.69 0.73
N ARG A 453 17.92 -17.98 0.17
CA ARG A 453 17.96 -16.52 0.15
C ARG A 453 17.29 -16.04 -1.13
N THR A 454 16.26 -15.23 -0.99
CA THR A 454 15.62 -14.54 -2.11
C THR A 454 16.00 -13.07 -2.02
N ASP A 455 16.49 -12.51 -3.12
CA ASP A 455 16.80 -11.09 -3.25
C ASP A 455 15.69 -10.41 -4.08
N ILE A 456 15.26 -9.21 -3.70
CA ILE A 456 14.27 -8.42 -4.43
C ILE A 456 15.03 -7.23 -5.02
N GLY A 457 15.49 -7.37 -6.26
CA GLY A 457 16.12 -6.28 -7.01
C GLY A 457 15.10 -5.33 -7.64
N GLU A 458 15.56 -4.14 -8.02
CA GLU A 458 14.84 -3.25 -8.94
C GLU A 458 14.54 -3.98 -10.27
N SER A 459 13.52 -3.55 -11.00
CA SER A 459 13.18 -4.14 -12.30
C SER A 459 14.36 -4.00 -13.27
N PHE A 460 14.64 -5.06 -14.04
CA PHE A 460 15.69 -5.05 -15.07
C PHE A 460 15.08 -5.48 -16.40
N GLU A 461 15.49 -4.81 -17.47
CA GLU A 461 15.11 -5.18 -18.83
C GLU A 461 16.26 -6.00 -19.45
N VAL A 462 15.95 -7.20 -19.97
CA VAL A 462 16.90 -8.05 -20.68
C VAL A 462 16.72 -7.82 -22.18
N LYS A 463 17.76 -7.30 -22.84
CA LYS A 463 17.81 -7.26 -24.32
C LYS A 463 18.74 -8.33 -24.85
N LEU A 464 18.15 -9.30 -25.56
CA LEU A 464 18.88 -10.32 -26.31
C LEU A 464 19.36 -9.70 -27.63
N SER A 465 20.68 -9.63 -27.83
CA SER A 465 21.28 -9.14 -29.09
C SER A 465 21.83 -10.33 -29.88
N GLY A 466 21.08 -10.83 -30.86
CA GLY A 466 21.51 -11.93 -31.75
C GLY A 466 20.39 -12.44 -32.66
N THR A 467 20.74 -12.98 -33.84
CA THR A 467 19.79 -13.43 -34.89
C THR A 467 19.17 -14.83 -34.68
N ALA A 468 19.37 -15.46 -33.51
CA ALA A 468 18.46 -16.46 -32.91
C ALA A 468 19.05 -16.93 -31.56
N PRO A 469 18.50 -16.53 -30.40
CA PRO A 469 18.78 -17.16 -29.11
C PRO A 469 17.95 -18.44 -28.93
N PRO A 470 18.29 -19.33 -27.96
CA PRO A 470 17.46 -20.47 -27.61
C PRO A 470 16.07 -19.97 -27.14
N ASN A 471 15.02 -20.70 -27.53
CA ASN A 471 13.64 -20.41 -27.15
C ASN A 471 13.51 -20.43 -25.61
N PHE A 472 13.34 -19.27 -25.00
CA PHE A 472 13.15 -19.14 -23.56
C PHE A 472 11.65 -19.14 -23.29
N PRO A 473 11.16 -19.92 -22.30
CA PRO A 473 9.74 -19.87 -21.98
C PRO A 473 9.32 -18.45 -21.60
N PRO A 474 8.02 -18.13 -21.71
CA PRO A 474 7.49 -16.85 -21.27
C PRO A 474 7.85 -16.57 -19.81
N ASN A 475 8.05 -15.31 -19.45
CA ASN A 475 8.43 -14.96 -18.08
C ASN A 475 7.29 -15.28 -17.10
N ARG A 476 7.65 -15.52 -15.84
CA ARG A 476 6.68 -15.75 -14.77
C ARG A 476 5.84 -14.49 -14.56
N ILE A 477 4.53 -14.64 -14.60
CA ILE A 477 3.58 -13.59 -14.19
C ILE A 477 3.68 -13.40 -12.67
N THR A 478 4.00 -12.19 -12.21
CA THR A 478 4.19 -11.90 -10.78
C THR A 478 3.10 -11.03 -10.16
N ASP A 479 2.19 -10.50 -10.98
CA ASP A 479 1.18 -9.51 -10.63
C ASP A 479 -0.27 -9.98 -10.90
N LEU A 480 -0.49 -11.29 -11.01
CA LEU A 480 -1.82 -11.86 -11.19
C LEU A 480 -2.74 -11.44 -10.03
N SER A 481 -3.92 -10.95 -10.36
CA SER A 481 -4.98 -10.59 -9.42
C SER A 481 -6.32 -11.18 -9.85
N ALA A 482 -7.22 -11.38 -8.88
CA ALA A 482 -8.52 -11.99 -9.09
C ALA A 482 -9.59 -11.29 -8.25
N VAL A 483 -10.74 -10.98 -8.86
CA VAL A 483 -11.91 -10.38 -8.18
C VAL A 483 -13.17 -11.09 -8.61
N ILE A 484 -14.03 -11.44 -7.65
CA ILE A 484 -15.35 -12.00 -7.94
C ILE A 484 -16.32 -10.85 -8.21
N GLN A 485 -16.93 -10.84 -9.39
CA GLN A 485 -17.99 -9.91 -9.78
C GLN A 485 -19.27 -10.71 -10.02
N GLU A 486 -20.24 -10.55 -9.13
CA GLU A 486 -21.49 -11.31 -9.14
C GLU A 486 -21.25 -12.83 -9.15
N ASP A 487 -21.36 -13.47 -10.31
CA ASP A 487 -21.16 -14.91 -10.55
C ASP A 487 -19.97 -15.21 -11.50
N THR A 488 -19.17 -14.21 -11.82
CA THR A 488 -17.97 -14.33 -12.65
C THR A 488 -16.72 -13.92 -11.88
N VAL A 489 -15.55 -14.31 -12.39
CA VAL A 489 -14.27 -13.89 -11.82
C VAL A 489 -13.49 -13.11 -12.87
N LEU A 490 -13.17 -11.86 -12.55
CA LEU A 490 -12.27 -11.02 -13.30
C LEU A 490 -10.84 -11.34 -12.89
N LEU A 491 -10.02 -11.77 -13.85
CA LEU A 491 -8.59 -11.97 -13.69
C LEU A 491 -7.81 -10.88 -14.43
N ASN A 492 -6.70 -10.42 -13.85
CA ASN A 492 -5.86 -9.37 -14.40
C ASN A 492 -4.37 -9.64 -14.15
N TRP A 493 -3.52 -9.44 -15.16
CA TRP A 493 -2.07 -9.61 -15.09
C TRP A 493 -1.33 -8.84 -16.20
N THR A 494 -0.01 -8.70 -16.08
CA THR A 494 0.84 -8.21 -17.18
C THR A 494 1.17 -9.35 -18.15
N ALA A 495 0.87 -9.17 -19.45
CA ALA A 495 1.17 -10.14 -20.51
C ALA A 495 2.68 -10.44 -20.56
N PRO A 496 3.10 -11.72 -20.48
CA PRO A 496 4.46 -12.12 -20.77
C PRO A 496 4.68 -12.19 -22.28
N GLY A 497 5.94 -12.36 -22.68
CA GLY A 497 6.34 -12.53 -24.07
C GLY A 497 6.18 -13.95 -24.60
N GLU A 498 6.61 -14.12 -25.84
CA GLU A 498 6.95 -15.42 -26.41
C GLU A 498 8.25 -15.91 -25.77
N ASP A 499 9.29 -15.07 -25.80
CA ASP A 499 10.56 -15.27 -25.14
C ASP A 499 10.68 -14.30 -23.97
N LEU A 500 10.59 -14.80 -22.73
CA LEU A 500 10.61 -13.98 -21.52
C LEU A 500 9.57 -12.84 -21.57
N ASP A 501 10.02 -11.60 -21.74
CA ASP A 501 9.22 -10.36 -21.80
C ASP A 501 9.21 -9.74 -23.22
N GLN A 502 9.53 -10.53 -24.25
CA GLN A 502 9.52 -10.10 -25.66
C GLN A 502 8.59 -10.94 -26.53
N GLY A 503 7.93 -10.30 -27.49
CA GLY A 503 6.96 -10.96 -28.37
C GLY A 503 5.58 -11.09 -27.72
N THR A 504 4.87 -12.18 -28.03
CA THR A 504 3.50 -12.44 -27.60
C THR A 504 3.38 -13.93 -27.27
N ALA A 505 2.95 -14.26 -26.05
CA ALA A 505 2.68 -15.65 -25.68
C ALA A 505 1.63 -16.27 -26.62
N LYS A 506 1.71 -17.58 -26.84
CA LYS A 506 0.76 -18.33 -27.66
C LYS A 506 -0.58 -18.51 -26.94
N SER A 507 -0.54 -18.89 -25.66
CA SER A 507 -1.73 -19.26 -24.89
C SER A 507 -1.51 -19.11 -23.39
N TYR A 508 -2.61 -19.10 -22.64
CA TYR A 508 -2.61 -19.19 -21.18
C TYR A 508 -3.30 -20.47 -20.72
N GLU A 509 -2.68 -21.16 -19.76
CA GLU A 509 -3.32 -22.15 -18.93
C GLU A 509 -3.68 -21.49 -17.60
N ILE A 510 -4.97 -21.31 -17.33
CA ILE A 510 -5.48 -20.69 -16.11
C ILE A 510 -6.14 -21.78 -15.27
N ARG A 511 -5.73 -21.90 -14.01
CA ARG A 511 -6.27 -22.90 -13.08
C ARG A 511 -6.74 -22.25 -11.78
N TRP A 512 -7.76 -22.84 -11.18
CA TRP A 512 -8.33 -22.38 -9.91
C TRP A 512 -8.54 -23.52 -8.92
N SER A 513 -8.61 -23.20 -7.63
CA SER A 513 -8.91 -24.17 -6.56
C SER A 513 -9.47 -23.46 -5.32
N PHE A 514 -10.14 -24.22 -4.46
CA PHE A 514 -10.47 -23.79 -3.10
C PHE A 514 -9.28 -23.93 -2.13
N ASP A 515 -8.23 -24.68 -2.53
CA ASP A 515 -7.02 -24.90 -1.73
C ASP A 515 -5.80 -24.21 -2.37
N LEU A 516 -5.25 -23.22 -1.66
CA LEU A 516 -4.01 -22.53 -2.01
C LEU A 516 -2.85 -23.48 -2.25
N LYS A 517 -2.70 -24.51 -1.40
CA LYS A 517 -1.56 -25.45 -1.48
C LYS A 517 -1.58 -26.25 -2.77
N MET A 518 -2.78 -26.53 -3.29
CA MET A 518 -2.96 -27.24 -4.54
C MET A 518 -2.32 -26.49 -5.70
N LEU A 519 -2.64 -25.20 -5.88
CA LEU A 519 -2.05 -24.42 -6.97
C LEU A 519 -0.57 -24.12 -6.75
N ARG A 520 -0.12 -24.02 -5.50
CA ARG A 520 1.27 -23.71 -5.16
C ARG A 520 2.23 -24.88 -5.40
N PHE A 521 1.80 -26.12 -5.13
CA PHE A 521 2.67 -27.30 -5.22
C PHE A 521 2.31 -28.22 -6.39
N ASN A 522 1.06 -28.18 -6.88
CA ASN A 522 0.52 -29.08 -7.90
C ASN A 522 -0.43 -28.35 -8.85
N PHE A 523 0.09 -27.35 -9.60
CA PHE A 523 -0.69 -26.52 -10.53
C PHE A 523 -1.63 -27.34 -11.44
N SER A 524 -1.14 -28.47 -11.97
CA SER A 524 -1.89 -29.37 -12.86
C SER A 524 -3.08 -30.10 -12.21
N ASN A 525 -3.25 -30.02 -10.88
CA ASN A 525 -4.41 -30.58 -10.17
C ASN A 525 -5.52 -29.54 -9.95
N GLY A 526 -5.28 -28.26 -10.24
CA GLY A 526 -6.31 -27.23 -10.19
C GLY A 526 -7.37 -27.42 -11.28
N TYR A 527 -8.56 -26.87 -11.06
CA TYR A 527 -9.63 -26.83 -12.05
C TYR A 527 -9.25 -25.88 -13.19
N SER A 528 -9.28 -26.36 -14.43
CA SER A 528 -8.97 -25.54 -15.60
C SER A 528 -10.08 -24.54 -15.90
N VAL A 529 -9.72 -23.30 -16.17
CA VAL A 529 -10.61 -22.29 -16.75
C VAL A 529 -10.56 -22.43 -18.28
N ASN A 530 -11.69 -22.24 -18.95
CA ASN A 530 -11.72 -22.21 -20.40
C ASN A 530 -11.10 -20.91 -20.94
N THR A 531 -9.94 -21.03 -21.58
CA THR A 531 -9.18 -19.91 -22.15
C THR A 531 -9.26 -19.82 -23.67
N THR A 532 -10.14 -20.57 -24.35
CA THR A 532 -10.20 -20.59 -25.82
C THR A 532 -10.55 -19.24 -26.46
N ALA A 533 -11.19 -18.34 -25.70
CA ALA A 533 -11.54 -17.00 -26.14
C ALA A 533 -10.46 -15.95 -25.81
N VAL A 534 -9.41 -16.34 -25.08
CA VAL A 534 -8.33 -15.44 -24.67
C VAL A 534 -7.27 -15.41 -25.77
N SER A 535 -7.07 -14.25 -26.38
CA SER A 535 -5.95 -14.01 -27.29
C SER A 535 -4.88 -13.24 -26.53
N PRO A 536 -3.72 -13.83 -26.24
CA PRO A 536 -2.66 -13.13 -25.54
C PRO A 536 -2.23 -11.86 -26.28
N GLN A 537 -2.01 -10.81 -25.52
CA GLN A 537 -1.50 -9.54 -26.01
C GLN A 537 0.03 -9.50 -26.00
N LYS A 538 0.59 -8.47 -26.64
CA LYS A 538 2.03 -8.25 -26.69
C LYS A 538 2.60 -8.08 -25.28
N ALA A 539 3.80 -8.61 -25.03
CA ALA A 539 4.47 -8.49 -23.75
C ALA A 539 4.43 -7.06 -23.18
N ARG A 540 4.28 -6.97 -21.86
CA ARG A 540 4.16 -5.71 -21.07
C ARG A 540 2.83 -4.97 -21.25
N SER A 541 1.90 -5.47 -22.05
CA SER A 541 0.53 -4.97 -22.03
C SER A 541 -0.24 -5.60 -20.86
N VAL A 542 -1.37 -4.99 -20.54
CA VAL A 542 -2.28 -5.50 -19.53
C VAL A 542 -3.23 -6.53 -20.15
N GLU A 543 -3.46 -7.62 -19.43
CA GLU A 543 -4.45 -8.65 -19.74
C GLU A 543 -5.57 -8.60 -18.72
N GLN A 544 -6.82 -8.49 -19.18
CA GLN A 544 -7.99 -8.43 -18.31
C GLN A 544 -9.13 -9.24 -18.92
N HIS A 545 -9.53 -10.31 -18.23
CA HIS A 545 -10.53 -11.25 -18.74
C HIS A 545 -11.49 -11.70 -17.63
N SER A 546 -12.78 -11.73 -17.95
CA SER A 546 -13.82 -12.26 -17.05
C SER A 546 -14.16 -13.69 -17.40
N PHE A 547 -14.16 -14.57 -16.41
CA PHE A 547 -14.42 -15.99 -16.58
C PHE A 547 -15.63 -16.43 -15.77
N ASN A 548 -16.50 -17.22 -16.38
CA ASN A 548 -17.51 -17.98 -15.66
C ASN A 548 -16.94 -19.36 -15.32
N LEU A 549 -16.91 -19.69 -14.02
CA LEU A 549 -16.34 -20.95 -13.53
C LEU A 549 -17.34 -22.11 -13.53
N ASN A 550 -18.57 -21.88 -13.99
CA ASN A 550 -19.68 -22.83 -13.95
C ASN A 550 -19.94 -23.38 -12.52
N ILE A 551 -19.67 -22.56 -11.51
CA ILE A 551 -19.98 -22.84 -10.10
C ILE A 551 -20.82 -21.70 -9.53
N THR A 552 -21.71 -22.03 -8.60
CA THR A 552 -22.40 -21.01 -7.80
C THR A 552 -21.46 -20.50 -6.72
N ILE A 553 -21.04 -19.25 -6.82
CA ILE A 553 -20.18 -18.62 -5.81
C ILE A 553 -21.07 -18.13 -4.66
N GLN A 554 -21.09 -18.88 -3.56
CA GLN A 554 -21.81 -18.53 -2.34
C GLN A 554 -21.03 -17.51 -1.48
N ASN A 555 -21.73 -16.87 -0.54
CA ASN A 555 -21.11 -15.95 0.42
C ASN A 555 -20.08 -16.69 1.30
N GLY A 556 -18.93 -16.08 1.55
CA GLY A 556 -17.80 -16.69 2.26
C GLY A 556 -16.90 -17.58 1.39
N THR A 557 -17.23 -17.77 0.11
CA THR A 557 -16.40 -18.56 -0.81
C THR A 557 -15.08 -17.83 -1.10
N THR A 558 -13.95 -18.51 -0.88
CA THR A 558 -12.61 -18.08 -1.31
C THR A 558 -12.14 -18.94 -2.47
N LEU A 559 -11.66 -18.31 -3.54
CA LEU A 559 -11.11 -18.96 -4.71
C LEU A 559 -9.66 -18.51 -4.91
N PHE A 560 -8.80 -19.44 -5.27
CA PHE A 560 -7.41 -19.19 -5.63
C PHE A 560 -7.22 -19.42 -7.13
N PHE A 561 -6.38 -18.62 -7.78
CA PHE A 561 -6.09 -18.68 -9.21
C PHE A 561 -4.59 -18.63 -9.47
N ALA A 562 -4.17 -19.32 -10.52
CA ALA A 562 -2.81 -19.27 -11.01
C ALA A 562 -2.80 -19.38 -12.54
N VAL A 563 -1.78 -18.81 -13.16
CA VAL A 563 -1.61 -18.80 -14.62
C VAL A 563 -0.23 -19.33 -15.00
N GLN A 564 -0.18 -20.09 -16.08
CA GLN A 564 1.03 -20.35 -16.86
C GLN A 564 0.82 -19.86 -18.28
N SER A 565 1.87 -19.30 -18.86
CA SER A 565 1.91 -18.87 -20.25
C SER A 565 2.69 -19.86 -21.08
N GLU A 566 2.28 -20.03 -22.33
CA GLU A 566 2.88 -20.96 -23.26
C GLU A 566 3.39 -20.21 -24.50
N ASP A 567 4.58 -20.54 -24.98
CA ASP A 567 5.13 -19.98 -26.22
C ASP A 567 4.67 -20.75 -27.48
N LYS A 568 5.18 -20.35 -28.67
CA LYS A 568 4.81 -21.00 -29.93
C LYS A 568 5.32 -22.44 -30.05
N GLN A 569 6.32 -22.81 -29.26
CA GLN A 569 6.96 -24.13 -29.19
C GLN A 569 6.41 -24.99 -28.05
N ASN A 570 5.38 -24.51 -27.33
CA ASN A 570 4.73 -25.14 -26.19
C ASN A 570 5.58 -25.18 -24.89
N ALA A 571 6.62 -24.36 -24.76
CA ALA A 571 7.32 -24.20 -23.49
C ALA A 571 6.47 -23.33 -22.56
N LYS A 572 6.35 -23.76 -21.30
CA LYS A 572 5.52 -23.10 -20.29
C LYS A 572 6.36 -22.27 -19.33
N SER A 573 5.81 -21.12 -18.92
CA SER A 573 6.35 -20.32 -17.83
C SER A 573 6.28 -21.06 -16.49
N GLU A 574 7.01 -20.58 -15.50
CA GLU A 574 6.71 -20.92 -14.11
C GLU A 574 5.27 -20.51 -13.75
N THR A 575 4.68 -21.19 -12.77
CA THR A 575 3.37 -20.80 -12.22
C THR A 575 3.45 -19.40 -11.63
N SER A 576 2.46 -18.56 -11.93
CA SER A 576 2.38 -17.19 -11.44
C SER A 576 2.41 -17.06 -9.90
N ASN A 577 2.36 -15.84 -9.39
CA ASN A 577 1.84 -15.64 -8.02
C ASN A 577 0.40 -16.20 -7.94
N ILE A 578 -0.01 -16.67 -6.76
CA ILE A 578 -1.37 -17.20 -6.56
C ILE A 578 -2.28 -16.04 -6.21
N ALA A 579 -3.25 -15.72 -7.07
CA ALA A 579 -4.24 -14.70 -6.80
C ALA A 579 -5.40 -15.27 -5.98
N GLN A 580 -5.96 -14.47 -5.07
CA GLN A 580 -7.08 -14.86 -4.22
C GLN A 580 -8.26 -13.91 -4.46
N ALA A 581 -9.47 -14.47 -4.60
CA ALA A 581 -10.71 -13.71 -4.62
C ALA A 581 -11.69 -14.27 -3.57
N SER A 582 -12.49 -13.41 -2.95
CA SER A 582 -13.50 -13.85 -1.96
C SER A 582 -14.81 -13.10 -2.12
N LYS A 583 -15.95 -13.81 -2.08
CA LYS A 583 -17.29 -13.19 -2.13
C LYS A 583 -17.77 -12.96 -0.71
N ILE A 584 -17.78 -11.70 -0.27
CA ILE A 584 -18.29 -11.29 1.04
C ILE A 584 -19.43 -10.30 0.79
N LEU A 585 -20.66 -10.75 1.03
CA LEU A 585 -21.80 -9.83 1.14
C LEU A 585 -21.77 -9.23 2.54
N SER A 586 -21.84 -7.90 2.61
CA SER A 586 -22.11 -7.15 3.83
C SER A 586 -23.30 -7.80 4.53
N GLY A 587 -23.16 -8.13 5.82
CA GLY A 587 -24.27 -8.68 6.59
C GLY A 587 -25.52 -7.81 6.47
N PRO A 588 -26.73 -8.37 6.67
CA PRO A 588 -27.91 -7.53 6.80
C PRO A 588 -27.58 -6.46 7.83
N LYS A 589 -27.74 -5.19 7.43
CA LYS A 589 -27.67 -4.02 8.30
C LYS A 589 -28.33 -4.44 9.62
N PRO A 590 -27.65 -4.36 10.78
CA PRO A 590 -28.29 -4.72 12.04
C PRO A 590 -29.61 -3.96 12.06
N SER A 591 -30.72 -4.69 12.16
CA SER A 591 -32.03 -4.09 12.37
C SER A 591 -31.82 -3.07 13.46
N GLY A 592 -32.06 -1.79 13.12
CA GLY A 592 -31.69 -0.69 13.99
C GLY A 592 -32.08 -1.05 15.40
N ILE A 593 -31.09 -1.13 16.30
CA ILE A 593 -31.39 -1.03 17.71
C ILE A 593 -32.05 0.34 17.80
N SER A 594 -33.37 0.34 17.91
CA SER A 594 -34.12 1.48 18.38
C SER A 594 -33.62 1.74 19.80
N ASN A 595 -32.47 2.41 19.91
CA ASN A 595 -32.16 3.13 21.12
C ASN A 595 -33.33 4.09 21.31
N PRO A 596 -33.99 4.10 22.47
CA PRO A 596 -34.96 5.12 22.80
C PRO A 596 -34.19 6.41 23.14
N ASP A 597 -33.35 6.90 22.23
CA ASP A 597 -32.79 8.23 22.31
C ASP A 597 -33.86 9.19 21.78
N MET A 598 -34.75 9.48 22.73
CA MET A 598 -35.57 10.68 22.88
C MET A 598 -35.72 11.54 21.63
N ASN A 599 -36.97 11.47 21.16
CA ASN A 599 -37.73 12.38 20.33
C ASN A 599 -37.72 13.85 20.83
N LEU A 600 -36.54 14.43 21.11
CA LEU A 600 -36.39 15.79 21.62
C LEU A 600 -36.68 16.81 20.52
N THR A 601 -36.27 16.55 19.28
CA THR A 601 -36.62 17.38 18.11
C THR A 601 -38.10 17.32 17.77
N GLY A 602 -38.73 16.15 17.84
CA GLY A 602 -40.18 16.01 17.62
C GLY A 602 -41.02 16.67 18.71
N LEU A 603 -40.61 16.55 19.98
CA LEU A 603 -41.26 17.26 21.10
C LEU A 603 -41.08 18.77 21.02
N VAL A 604 -39.88 19.27 20.64
CA VAL A 604 -39.64 20.71 20.47
C VAL A 604 -40.45 21.27 19.31
N ILE A 605 -40.53 20.56 18.17
CA ILE A 605 -41.36 20.98 17.03
C ILE A 605 -42.85 20.97 17.42
N SER A 606 -43.31 19.94 18.14
CA SER A 606 -44.70 19.88 18.63
C SER A 606 -45.02 21.01 19.62
N LEU A 607 -44.11 21.31 20.55
CA LEU A 607 -44.29 22.42 21.50
C LEU A 607 -44.31 23.78 20.79
N CYS A 608 -43.45 23.98 19.78
CA CYS A 608 -43.42 25.21 18.96
C CYS A 608 -44.69 25.38 18.12
N VAL A 609 -45.26 24.30 17.59
CA VAL A 609 -46.53 24.37 16.82
C VAL A 609 -47.70 24.69 17.76
N VAL A 610 -47.73 24.10 18.96
CA VAL A 610 -48.77 24.39 19.96
C VAL A 610 -48.68 25.84 20.46
N THR A 611 -47.49 26.36 20.73
CA THR A 611 -47.34 27.78 21.14
C THR A 611 -47.71 28.75 20.03
N MET A 612 -47.36 28.45 18.76
CA MET A 612 -47.78 29.26 17.62
C MET A 612 -49.30 29.25 17.42
N LEU A 613 -49.97 28.11 17.62
CA LEU A 613 -51.44 28.01 17.58
C LEU A 613 -52.10 28.79 18.72
N ILE A 614 -51.57 28.71 19.94
CA ILE A 614 -52.09 29.49 21.08
C ILE A 614 -51.90 30.99 20.82
N CYS A 615 -50.74 31.42 20.32
CA CYS A 615 -50.51 32.81 19.94
C CYS A 615 -51.48 33.27 18.85
N PHE A 616 -51.78 32.44 17.84
CA PHE A 616 -52.77 32.75 16.82
C PHE A 616 -54.18 32.88 17.39
N ILE A 617 -54.59 31.99 18.29
CA ILE A 617 -55.90 32.04 18.95
C ILE A 617 -56.00 33.30 19.83
N VAL A 618 -54.95 33.66 20.57
CA VAL A 618 -54.92 34.87 21.40
C VAL A 618 -54.99 36.13 20.52
N VAL A 619 -54.24 36.20 19.41
CA VAL A 619 -54.31 37.32 18.47
C VAL A 619 -55.71 37.41 17.83
N PHE A 620 -56.31 36.28 17.47
CA PHE A 620 -57.66 36.26 16.90
C PHE A 620 -58.72 36.67 17.93
N ALA A 621 -58.61 36.21 19.18
CA ALA A 621 -59.51 36.59 20.27
C ALA A 621 -59.37 38.07 20.65
N VAL A 622 -58.16 38.63 20.65
CA VAL A 622 -57.91 40.06 20.86
C VAL A 622 -58.48 40.88 19.71
N LYS A 623 -58.30 40.43 18.46
CA LYS A 623 -58.89 41.09 17.27
C LYS A 623 -60.42 41.03 17.30
N HIS A 624 -61.00 39.91 17.69
CA HIS A 624 -62.46 39.75 17.83
C HIS A 624 -63.02 40.59 18.98
N ARG A 625 -62.32 40.69 20.13
CA ARG A 625 -62.71 41.61 21.21
C ARG A 625 -62.60 43.08 20.78
N LYS A 626 -61.61 43.45 19.97
CA LYS A 626 -61.49 44.82 19.42
C LYS A 626 -62.62 45.17 18.45
N LEU A 627 -63.03 44.20 17.62
CA LEU A 627 -64.18 44.34 16.70
C LEU A 627 -65.53 44.39 17.44
N SER A 628 -65.70 43.59 18.51
CA SER A 628 -66.88 43.64 19.39
C SER A 628 -66.96 44.95 20.18
N ALA A 629 -65.83 45.44 20.70
CA ALA A 629 -65.80 46.74 21.41
C ALA A 629 -66.08 47.92 20.46
N GLN A 630 -65.72 47.81 19.17
CA GLN A 630 -66.10 48.79 18.14
C GLN A 630 -67.59 48.70 17.76
N SER A 631 -68.22 47.51 17.78
CA SER A 631 -69.66 47.39 17.53
C SER A 631 -70.49 47.88 18.71
N ASP A 632 -70.06 47.64 19.95
CA ASP A 632 -70.76 48.09 21.16
C ASP A 632 -70.66 49.62 21.34
N MET A 633 -69.52 50.23 21.00
CA MET A 633 -69.41 51.70 20.93
C MET A 633 -70.26 52.33 19.82
N ALA A 634 -70.46 51.64 18.70
CA ALA A 634 -71.35 52.13 17.63
C ALA A 634 -72.84 52.04 18.03
N LEU A 635 -73.21 51.06 18.86
CA LEU A 635 -74.58 50.89 19.39
C LEU A 635 -74.92 51.91 20.50
N ILE A 636 -73.93 52.32 21.31
CA ILE A 636 -74.12 53.36 22.35
C ILE A 636 -74.27 54.75 21.69
N VAL A 637 -73.48 55.07 20.66
CA VAL A 637 -73.58 56.35 19.95
C VAL A 637 -74.87 56.47 19.13
N THR A 638 -75.44 55.37 18.64
CA THR A 638 -76.74 55.41 17.93
C THR A 638 -77.93 55.53 18.88
N ASN A 639 -77.86 54.98 20.11
CA ASN A 639 -78.91 55.16 21.12
C ASN A 639 -78.88 56.53 21.82
N GLU A 640 -77.73 57.20 21.94
CA GLU A 640 -77.66 58.59 22.43
C GLU A 640 -78.11 59.62 21.37
N CYS A 641 -78.07 59.30 20.08
CA CYS A 641 -78.61 60.17 19.02
C CYS A 641 -80.13 60.02 18.78
N GLN A 642 -80.79 58.96 19.26
CA GLN A 642 -82.26 58.86 19.20
C GLN A 642 -82.99 59.46 20.41
N ASN A 643 -82.31 59.64 21.56
CA ASN A 643 -82.90 60.25 22.75
C ASN A 643 -82.75 61.78 22.85
N ASN A 644 -82.12 62.44 21.86
CA ASN A 644 -82.03 63.91 21.79
C ASN A 644 -82.93 64.53 20.70
N LEU A 645 -83.99 63.83 20.28
CA LEU A 645 -85.06 64.36 19.41
C LEU A 645 -86.41 64.57 20.12
N TYR A 646 -86.42 64.46 21.46
CA TYR A 646 -87.51 64.95 22.32
C TYR A 646 -86.92 65.65 23.56
N ALA A 647 -86.30 66.81 23.33
CA ALA A 647 -86.11 67.87 24.30
C ALA A 647 -86.19 69.21 23.57
#